data_AF-A0A5D3YKT6-F1
#
_entry.id   AF-A0A5D3YKT6-F1
#
_cell.length_a   1.000
_cell.length_b   1.000
_cell.length_c   1.000
_cell.angle_alpha   90.00
_cell.angle_beta   90.00
_cell.angle_gamma   90.00
#
_symmetry.space_group_name_H-M   'P 1'
#
loop_
_entity.id
_entity.type
_entity.pdbx_description
1 polymer ?
#
loop_
_entity_poly.entity_id
_entity_poly.type
_entity_poly.pdbx_seq_one_letter_code
_entity_poly.pdbx_strand_id
1 'polypeptide(L)'
;MPDLKAMQKRPRLAYISPLPPEQSGISDYSVELLPELAQYYEIEVIVMQSEVSDDWVRSHCPIRDVAWFRQHASRFDRVLYHFGNSLFHIHMFDLLPEFPGVVVLHDFFLSGVVAHLDVHGFKPYSWARALAHAHGWRALQERYLAKDPADVVWAYPCNLEILEQALGVIIHSEYSRRLAKEWYGEGFEDNWVKIPHLRVPLLNIDRKAIRYAARLKLGLAEDDFVICSFGFLGPHKLNHKLLSAWLASPLASDFHCRLVFVGENYGGEYGNELVRTWHNSLSADRIEITGWAEKELYRTWLAAADIGVQLRDLSRGETSGTVLDCMNYGLATIVNAHGSMTDLPVNTVWMLPDKFADDQLIEALITLWHDTSCRNTLGERAREVIRSFHQPRHCAELYAEAIEGFYDKASFYNKTSAELPALVDVDTDPSLSSDKWPCHSSLSANNSPPRPRRKQLLLDISELIQNDAKSGIQHFIHALLMEFLLNPLEGWMVEPVYATRDTNGYCYAHRFTSQFLGVSDSWAEDMPVNAREGDIFLGLDLQSVVVSAQKDYLLSLNQRGIKIYFVVYDLSPILLPQIFSDDAEAIHQWGLKTILCFDGAICISRAVADQLYEWLQVFGSKREQPFVLSWLHQGSGIEDSVLSLGMSTDADQVAAALKTWLSLLLVGTTESHRGRTQTPAAFELLRGEGNHANLVIIGKQEAIVEASIEKLRIYPELGKHLFWLAGISDKYLEKVYAKSACLIEVKTEQATQLDTLDQEILALVYSATKSGQEKSELMAQHEASKQEVTTLIKAHDGLRMLADQRKTQIDTLTQINLALRADIKELIQEKSVLMTKNRALKKEVAILNEGRNKQRVLADQHKMEVDTLTQKYIALKAGTEALIQEKLALTAQHEVLKQEMTVLSKACEEQNRLTHQGWTQIDILTQTQAEQSKMITQHKAELEQLKDVLLREPGL
;
A
#
# COMPACT_ATOMS: atom_id res chain seq x y z
N MET A 1 23.21 -14.30 52.61
CA MET A 1 24.04 -14.83 51.52
C MET A 1 23.17 -14.87 50.27
N PRO A 2 23.48 -14.12 49.21
CA PRO A 2 22.70 -14.19 47.97
C PRO A 2 23.05 -15.49 47.24
N ASP A 3 22.02 -16.18 46.81
CA ASP A 3 22.07 -17.47 46.13
C ASP A 3 22.72 -17.31 44.75
N LEU A 4 23.79 -18.07 44.52
CA LEU A 4 24.51 -18.17 43.26
C LEU A 4 23.63 -18.91 42.23
N LYS A 5 22.64 -18.22 41.63
CA LYS A 5 22.21 -18.58 40.28
C LYS A 5 23.41 -18.36 39.37
N ALA A 6 23.95 -19.45 38.82
CA ALA A 6 24.97 -19.39 37.78
C ALA A 6 24.59 -18.30 36.76
N MET A 7 25.50 -17.35 36.52
CA MET A 7 25.28 -16.27 35.55
C MET A 7 25.05 -16.88 34.17
N GLN A 8 23.79 -17.14 33.84
CA GLN A 8 23.39 -17.56 32.51
C GLN A 8 23.77 -16.40 31.58
N LYS A 9 24.61 -16.69 30.59
CA LYS A 9 25.07 -15.68 29.65
C LYS A 9 23.85 -15.10 28.93
N ARG A 10 23.71 -13.77 28.94
CA ARG A 10 22.60 -13.08 28.26
C ARG A 10 22.69 -13.34 26.75
N PRO A 11 21.56 -13.63 26.07
CA PRO A 11 21.58 -13.81 24.62
C PRO A 11 22.06 -12.54 23.91
N ARG A 12 22.74 -12.71 22.77
CA ARG A 12 23.17 -11.60 21.92
C ARG A 12 22.05 -11.14 21.02
N LEU A 13 21.74 -9.86 21.07
CA LEU A 13 20.66 -9.23 20.31
C LEU A 13 21.22 -8.25 19.29
N ALA A 14 20.89 -8.46 18.01
CA ALA A 14 21.03 -7.44 16.98
C ALA A 14 19.80 -6.52 17.04
N TYR A 15 20.02 -5.27 17.43
CA TYR A 15 18.96 -4.25 17.52
C TYR A 15 19.02 -3.34 16.30
N ILE A 16 18.08 -3.51 15.38
CA ILE A 16 18.08 -2.85 14.06
C ILE A 16 17.03 -1.74 14.09
N SER A 17 17.47 -0.49 14.22
CA SER A 17 16.60 0.68 14.39
C SER A 17 17.33 1.96 14.03
N PRO A 18 16.66 3.01 13.52
CA PRO A 18 17.25 4.35 13.52
C PRO A 18 17.51 4.83 14.95
N LEU A 19 18.57 5.60 15.13
CA LEU A 19 18.95 6.22 16.39
C LEU A 19 19.18 7.73 16.23
N PRO A 20 19.17 8.54 17.30
CA PRO A 20 19.55 9.95 17.21
C PRO A 20 20.94 10.08 16.56
N PRO A 21 21.17 11.05 15.66
CA PRO A 21 20.39 12.27 15.45
C PRO A 21 19.25 12.15 14.42
N GLU A 22 18.93 10.95 13.92
CA GLU A 22 17.84 10.79 12.95
C GLU A 22 16.51 11.30 13.51
N GLN A 23 15.81 12.12 12.73
CA GLN A 23 14.60 12.82 13.13
C GLN A 23 13.38 11.91 13.00
N SER A 24 13.28 10.91 13.88
CA SER A 24 12.19 9.93 13.90
C SER A 24 11.68 9.71 15.31
N GLY A 25 10.37 9.54 15.49
CA GLY A 25 9.82 9.13 16.79
C GLY A 25 10.37 7.78 17.27
N ILE A 26 10.80 6.92 16.34
CA ILE A 26 11.37 5.60 16.61
C ILE A 26 12.81 5.70 17.12
N SER A 27 13.56 6.73 16.72
CA SER A 27 14.91 6.94 17.23
C SER A 27 14.87 7.34 18.70
N ASP A 28 13.97 8.25 19.07
CA ASP A 28 13.69 8.63 20.46
C ASP A 28 13.14 7.45 21.28
N TYR A 29 12.22 6.66 20.71
CA TYR A 29 11.72 5.43 21.34
C TYR A 29 12.85 4.45 21.67
N SER A 30 13.77 4.26 20.73
CA SER A 30 14.84 3.27 20.85
C SER A 30 15.81 3.60 21.98
N VAL A 31 16.19 4.87 22.13
CA VAL A 31 17.10 5.28 23.21
C VAL A 31 16.45 5.22 24.59
N GLU A 32 15.13 5.32 24.67
CA GLU A 32 14.39 5.09 25.93
C GLU A 32 14.28 3.60 26.27
N LEU A 33 14.23 2.69 25.28
CA LEU A 33 14.14 1.24 25.49
C LEU A 33 15.49 0.58 25.81
N LEU A 34 16.54 0.92 25.06
CA LEU A 34 17.83 0.26 25.09
C LEU A 34 18.46 0.10 26.49
N PRO A 35 18.42 1.11 27.39
CA PRO A 35 18.97 0.98 28.74
C PRO A 35 18.32 -0.11 29.58
N GLU A 36 17.02 -0.27 29.46
CA GLU A 36 16.26 -1.27 30.20
C GLU A 36 16.35 -2.65 29.54
N LEU A 37 16.32 -2.69 28.20
CA LEU A 37 16.43 -3.93 27.44
C LEU A 37 17.82 -4.58 27.58
N ALA A 38 18.88 -3.78 27.76
CA ALA A 38 20.24 -4.26 27.99
C ALA A 38 20.39 -5.06 29.31
N GLN A 39 19.40 -5.06 30.20
CA GLN A 39 19.40 -5.94 31.38
C GLN A 39 19.19 -7.41 30.98
N TYR A 40 18.50 -7.66 29.86
CA TYR A 40 18.16 -8.99 29.38
C TYR A 40 19.10 -9.51 28.28
N TYR A 41 19.70 -8.62 27.50
CA TYR A 41 20.50 -8.98 26.31
C TYR A 41 21.89 -8.33 26.28
N GLU A 42 22.83 -8.99 25.59
CA GLU A 42 24.06 -8.36 25.08
C GLU A 42 23.74 -7.71 23.73
N ILE A 43 23.53 -6.39 23.71
CA ILE A 43 23.00 -5.68 22.54
C ILE A 43 24.14 -5.08 21.69
N GLU A 44 24.10 -5.34 20.38
CA GLU A 44 24.80 -4.53 19.37
C GLU A 44 23.76 -3.83 18.50
N VAL A 45 23.92 -2.53 18.29
CA VAL A 45 22.99 -1.74 17.47
C VAL A 45 23.47 -1.73 16.01
N ILE A 46 22.55 -2.03 15.11
CA ILE A 46 22.80 -2.05 13.66
C ILE A 46 22.08 -0.86 13.05
N VAL A 47 22.82 0.02 12.38
CA VAL A 47 22.29 1.27 11.84
C VAL A 47 22.73 1.50 10.39
N MET A 48 21.95 2.28 9.65
CA MET A 48 22.31 2.74 8.28
C MET A 48 22.96 4.13 8.28
N GLN A 49 22.59 4.96 9.26
CA GLN A 49 23.14 6.30 9.46
C GLN A 49 24.65 6.29 9.74
N SER A 50 25.33 7.39 9.41
CA SER A 50 26.78 7.53 9.59
C SER A 50 27.20 7.79 11.05
N GLU A 51 26.29 8.31 11.88
CA GLU A 51 26.58 8.67 13.26
C GLU A 51 25.41 8.39 14.21
N VAL A 52 25.76 8.12 15.46
CA VAL A 52 24.82 8.00 16.59
C VAL A 52 25.22 9.06 17.60
N SER A 53 24.31 9.96 17.96
CA SER A 53 24.58 11.09 18.85
C SER A 53 24.22 10.83 20.32
N ASP A 54 23.50 9.76 20.63
CA ASP A 54 23.12 9.42 22.00
C ASP A 54 24.31 8.88 22.82
N ASP A 55 24.60 9.53 23.95
CA ASP A 55 25.76 9.22 24.80
C ASP A 55 25.65 7.84 25.46
N TRP A 56 24.44 7.43 25.88
CA TRP A 56 24.26 6.14 26.53
C TRP A 56 24.53 5.02 25.55
N VAL A 57 23.96 5.08 24.34
CA VAL A 57 24.16 4.07 23.31
C VAL A 57 25.64 3.93 22.94
N ARG A 58 26.32 5.05 22.66
CA ARG A 58 27.76 5.05 22.31
C ARG A 58 28.65 4.42 23.39
N SER A 59 28.25 4.55 24.65
CA SER A 59 29.04 4.08 25.79
C SER A 59 28.79 2.62 26.14
N HIS A 60 27.61 2.07 25.80
CA HIS A 60 27.16 0.76 26.28
C HIS A 60 26.92 -0.27 25.17
N CYS A 61 26.70 0.17 23.92
CA CYS A 61 26.38 -0.70 22.79
C CYS A 61 27.45 -0.56 21.68
N PRO A 62 28.03 -1.67 21.18
CA PRO A 62 28.74 -1.64 19.92
C PRO A 62 27.82 -1.19 18.78
N ILE A 63 28.28 -0.22 17.99
CA ILE A 63 27.56 0.32 16.83
C ILE A 63 28.15 -0.31 15.57
N ARG A 64 27.29 -0.90 14.73
CA ARG A 64 27.67 -1.60 13.50
C ARG A 64 26.83 -1.11 12.33
N ASP A 65 27.39 -1.20 11.13
CA ASP A 65 26.64 -0.96 9.91
C ASP A 65 25.97 -2.25 9.37
N VAL A 66 25.12 -2.06 8.37
CA VAL A 66 24.38 -3.14 7.70
C VAL A 66 25.33 -4.15 7.03
N ALA A 67 26.43 -3.70 6.44
CA ALA A 67 27.37 -4.58 5.73
C ALA A 67 28.10 -5.52 6.71
N TRP A 68 28.50 -4.99 7.86
CA TRP A 68 29.08 -5.76 8.95
C TRP A 68 28.07 -6.77 9.49
N PHE A 69 26.80 -6.37 9.68
CA PHE A 69 25.77 -7.29 10.16
C PHE A 69 25.59 -8.49 9.23
N ARG A 70 25.50 -8.29 7.91
CA ARG A 70 25.40 -9.39 6.93
C ARG A 70 26.52 -10.42 7.06
N GLN A 71 27.74 -9.98 7.36
CA GLN A 71 28.90 -10.86 7.51
C GLN A 71 28.96 -11.59 8.86
N HIS A 72 28.20 -11.12 9.85
CA HIS A 72 28.32 -11.55 11.25
C HIS A 72 26.99 -11.97 11.88
N ALA A 73 25.90 -12.06 11.10
CA ALA A 73 24.56 -12.33 11.59
C ALA A 73 24.46 -13.63 12.40
N SER A 74 25.25 -14.66 12.04
CA SER A 74 25.32 -15.96 12.74
C SER A 74 25.83 -15.87 14.19
N ARG A 75 26.35 -14.71 14.61
CA ARG A 75 26.82 -14.45 15.98
C ARG A 75 25.70 -14.04 16.94
N PHE A 76 24.54 -13.69 16.42
CA PHE A 76 23.41 -13.20 17.20
C PHE A 76 22.44 -14.34 17.49
N ASP A 77 21.97 -14.39 18.73
CA ASP A 77 20.95 -15.32 19.15
C ASP A 77 19.55 -14.79 18.79
N ARG A 78 19.40 -13.46 18.76
CA ARG A 78 18.16 -12.74 18.49
C ARG A 78 18.40 -11.58 17.54
N VAL A 79 17.39 -11.28 16.73
CA VAL A 79 17.31 -10.11 15.85
C VAL A 79 15.97 -9.41 16.07
N LEU A 80 16.01 -8.09 16.29
CA LEU A 80 14.85 -7.23 16.49
C LEU A 80 14.88 -6.06 15.50
N TYR A 81 13.80 -5.90 14.73
CA TYR A 81 13.64 -4.87 13.71
C TYR A 81 12.61 -3.83 14.14
N HIS A 82 12.92 -2.54 14.06
CA HIS A 82 11.94 -1.47 14.28
C HIS A 82 11.51 -0.84 12.96
N PHE A 83 10.35 -1.26 12.45
CA PHE A 83 9.77 -0.75 11.21
C PHE A 83 8.84 0.43 11.45
N GLY A 84 9.05 1.48 10.66
CA GLY A 84 8.16 2.63 10.53
C GLY A 84 8.09 3.10 9.08
N ASN A 85 7.22 4.08 8.81
CA ASN A 85 6.91 4.54 7.45
C ASN A 85 7.79 5.73 7.01
N SER A 86 9.11 5.57 7.07
CA SER A 86 10.09 6.60 6.67
C SER A 86 11.33 5.99 6.02
N LEU A 87 12.16 6.83 5.41
CA LEU A 87 13.38 6.38 4.71
C LEU A 87 14.44 5.78 5.63
N PHE A 88 14.35 6.03 6.94
CA PHE A 88 15.30 5.49 7.91
C PHE A 88 15.21 3.97 8.05
N HIS A 89 14.14 3.35 7.55
CA HIS A 89 13.88 1.90 7.69
C HIS A 89 14.16 1.10 6.40
N ILE A 90 14.58 1.74 5.31
CA ILE A 90 14.67 1.08 3.98
C ILE A 90 15.54 -0.17 3.97
N HIS A 91 16.67 -0.15 4.69
CA HIS A 91 17.63 -1.25 4.74
C HIS A 91 17.04 -2.51 5.39
N MET A 92 16.01 -2.36 6.23
CA MET A 92 15.38 -3.47 6.93
C MET A 92 14.54 -4.35 6.00
N PHE A 93 14.01 -3.79 4.90
CA PHE A 93 13.21 -4.53 3.92
C PHE A 93 14.01 -5.64 3.22
N ASP A 94 15.30 -5.43 2.97
CA ASP A 94 16.16 -6.47 2.37
C ASP A 94 16.79 -7.38 3.45
N LEU A 95 17.04 -6.84 4.65
CA LEU A 95 17.63 -7.62 5.75
C LEU A 95 16.67 -8.64 6.36
N LEU A 96 15.38 -8.36 6.46
CA LEU A 96 14.41 -9.25 7.09
C LEU A 96 14.28 -10.60 6.34
N PRO A 97 14.18 -10.66 5.00
CA PRO A 97 14.19 -11.94 4.29
C PRO A 97 15.52 -12.69 4.39
N GLU A 98 16.65 -11.97 4.48
CA GLU A 98 17.98 -12.57 4.65
C GLU A 98 18.18 -13.13 6.07
N PHE A 99 17.69 -12.43 7.09
CA PHE A 99 17.87 -12.76 8.51
C PHE A 99 16.55 -12.58 9.28
N PRO A 100 15.68 -13.59 9.29
CA PRO A 100 14.39 -13.49 9.97
C PRO A 100 14.52 -13.14 11.45
N GLY A 101 13.66 -12.22 11.93
CA GLY A 101 13.68 -11.73 13.31
C GLY A 101 12.30 -11.29 13.79
N VAL A 102 12.26 -10.75 15.00
CA VAL A 102 11.03 -10.15 15.57
C VAL A 102 10.88 -8.74 15.02
N VAL A 103 9.68 -8.38 14.59
CA VAL A 103 9.37 -7.06 14.02
C VAL A 103 8.56 -6.25 15.01
N VAL A 104 9.03 -5.06 15.36
CA VAL A 104 8.26 -4.02 16.02
C VAL A 104 7.66 -3.13 14.95
N LEU A 105 6.35 -3.24 14.78
CA LEU A 105 5.60 -2.50 13.77
C LEU A 105 5.03 -1.21 14.40
N HIS A 106 5.75 -0.10 14.23
CA HIS A 106 5.33 1.20 14.76
C HIS A 106 4.22 1.85 13.93
N ASP A 107 4.27 1.66 12.62
CA ASP A 107 3.26 2.11 11.66
C ASP A 107 2.69 0.89 10.93
N PHE A 108 1.36 0.75 10.89
CA PHE A 108 0.76 -0.35 10.12
C PHE A 108 0.92 -0.10 8.62
N PHE A 109 0.67 1.11 8.12
CA PHE A 109 0.90 1.40 6.70
C PHE A 109 2.38 1.75 6.46
N LEU A 110 3.03 0.95 5.62
CA LEU A 110 4.40 1.13 5.14
C LEU A 110 4.46 1.53 3.66
N SER A 111 3.29 1.76 3.05
CA SER A 111 3.15 2.17 1.65
C SER A 111 3.91 3.44 1.27
N GLY A 112 4.12 4.36 2.20
CA GLY A 112 4.87 5.60 1.95
C GLY A 112 6.34 5.33 1.63
N VAL A 113 7.01 4.53 2.47
CA VAL A 113 8.40 4.11 2.24
C VAL A 113 8.50 3.17 1.03
N VAL A 114 7.56 2.23 0.86
CA VAL A 114 7.54 1.32 -0.30
C VAL A 114 7.36 2.08 -1.61
N ALA A 115 6.43 3.03 -1.68
CA ALA A 115 6.24 3.87 -2.86
C ALA A 115 7.46 4.74 -3.13
N HIS A 116 8.10 5.29 -2.09
CA HIS A 116 9.31 6.08 -2.26
C HIS A 116 10.46 5.27 -2.87
N LEU A 117 10.68 4.04 -2.39
CA LEU A 117 11.69 3.12 -2.91
C LEU A 117 11.53 2.86 -4.41
N ASP A 118 10.28 2.68 -4.86
CA ASP A 118 9.95 2.46 -6.26
C ASP A 118 10.14 3.74 -7.10
N VAL A 119 9.47 4.82 -6.71
CA VAL A 119 9.42 6.09 -7.49
C VAL A 119 10.80 6.72 -7.65
N HIS A 120 11.69 6.59 -6.67
CA HIS A 120 13.04 7.14 -6.72
C HIS A 120 14.08 6.14 -7.26
N GLY A 121 13.65 4.95 -7.67
CA GLY A 121 14.50 3.96 -8.31
C GLY A 121 15.46 3.22 -7.38
N PHE A 122 15.29 3.30 -6.06
CA PHE A 122 16.08 2.51 -5.11
C PHE A 122 15.78 1.02 -5.22
N LYS A 123 14.50 0.66 -5.37
CA LYS A 123 14.03 -0.70 -5.63
C LYS A 123 12.90 -0.65 -6.67
N PRO A 124 13.23 -0.57 -7.97
CA PRO A 124 12.25 -0.41 -9.04
C PRO A 124 11.14 -1.47 -8.97
N TYR A 125 9.90 -1.02 -9.17
CA TYR A 125 8.70 -1.86 -9.17
C TYR A 125 8.33 -2.53 -7.83
N SER A 126 9.04 -2.21 -6.73
CA SER A 126 8.75 -2.78 -5.41
C SER A 126 7.33 -2.49 -4.94
N TRP A 127 6.80 -1.30 -5.24
CA TRP A 127 5.44 -0.96 -4.85
C TRP A 127 4.38 -1.72 -5.65
N ALA A 128 4.68 -2.10 -6.91
CA ALA A 128 3.75 -2.82 -7.77
C ALA A 128 3.63 -4.25 -7.27
N ARG A 129 4.79 -4.87 -7.01
CA ARG A 129 4.86 -6.20 -6.39
C ARG A 129 4.17 -6.22 -5.03
N ALA A 130 4.43 -5.22 -4.17
CA ALA A 130 3.80 -5.15 -2.85
C ALA A 130 2.26 -5.02 -2.94
N LEU A 131 1.73 -4.19 -3.86
CA LEU A 131 0.29 -4.04 -4.06
C LEU A 131 -0.33 -5.31 -4.64
N ALA A 132 0.28 -5.90 -5.68
CA ALA A 132 -0.21 -7.11 -6.30
C ALA A 132 -0.24 -8.27 -5.29
N HIS A 133 0.83 -8.46 -4.52
CA HIS A 133 0.95 -9.51 -3.51
C HIS A 133 -0.04 -9.33 -2.34
N ALA A 134 -0.17 -8.12 -1.81
CA ALA A 134 -0.96 -7.88 -0.60
C ALA A 134 -2.45 -7.61 -0.86
N HIS A 135 -2.78 -7.01 -2.01
CA HIS A 135 -4.08 -6.42 -2.28
C HIS A 135 -4.67 -6.80 -3.64
N GLY A 136 -3.91 -7.53 -4.46
CA GLY A 136 -4.36 -8.07 -5.72
C GLY A 136 -4.37 -7.06 -6.87
N TRP A 137 -4.97 -7.49 -7.97
CA TRP A 137 -4.92 -6.80 -9.26
C TRP A 137 -5.62 -5.45 -9.29
N ARG A 138 -6.70 -5.27 -8.53
CA ARG A 138 -7.38 -3.98 -8.38
C ARG A 138 -6.44 -2.89 -7.84
N ALA A 139 -5.72 -3.19 -6.76
CA ALA A 139 -4.82 -2.22 -6.13
C ALA A 139 -3.68 -1.82 -7.06
N LEU A 140 -3.15 -2.81 -7.81
CA LEU A 140 -2.17 -2.56 -8.85
C LEU A 140 -2.74 -1.67 -9.98
N GLN A 141 -3.97 -1.93 -10.42
CA GLN A 141 -4.64 -1.11 -11.42
C GLN A 141 -4.82 0.34 -10.95
N GLU A 142 -5.29 0.51 -9.71
CA GLU A 142 -5.45 1.83 -9.09
C GLU A 142 -4.12 2.59 -9.05
N ARG A 143 -2.98 1.93 -8.75
CA ARG A 143 -1.65 2.54 -8.83
C ARG A 143 -1.37 3.20 -10.19
N TYR A 144 -1.65 2.49 -11.28
CA TYR A 144 -1.31 2.96 -12.63
C TYR A 144 -2.35 3.93 -13.21
N LEU A 145 -3.61 3.86 -12.76
CA LEU A 145 -4.70 4.70 -13.26
C LEU A 145 -5.01 5.93 -12.38
N ALA A 146 -4.53 5.97 -11.14
CA ALA A 146 -4.75 7.09 -10.23
C ALA A 146 -4.17 8.39 -10.80
N LYS A 147 -4.90 9.49 -10.60
CA LYS A 147 -4.42 10.84 -10.98
C LYS A 147 -3.28 11.30 -10.08
N ASP A 148 -3.41 11.02 -8.78
CA ASP A 148 -2.39 11.27 -7.78
C ASP A 148 -1.98 9.94 -7.13
N PRO A 149 -0.71 9.51 -7.29
CA PRO A 149 -0.20 8.33 -6.60
C PRO A 149 -0.34 8.40 -5.08
N ALA A 150 -0.42 9.59 -4.48
CA ALA A 150 -0.65 9.75 -3.06
C ALA A 150 -1.95 9.05 -2.60
N ASP A 151 -3.01 9.10 -3.41
CA ASP A 151 -4.29 8.45 -3.07
C ASP A 151 -4.10 6.94 -2.81
N VAL A 152 -3.28 6.29 -3.63
CA VAL A 152 -2.98 4.85 -3.53
C VAL A 152 -2.06 4.55 -2.33
N VAL A 153 -1.12 5.45 -2.03
CA VAL A 153 -0.29 5.36 -0.81
C VAL A 153 -1.17 5.42 0.44
N TRP A 154 -2.21 6.25 0.45
CA TRP A 154 -3.14 6.34 1.57
C TRP A 154 -4.13 5.16 1.63
N ALA A 155 -4.49 4.58 0.48
CA ALA A 155 -5.47 3.50 0.41
C ALA A 155 -4.93 2.15 0.90
N TYR A 156 -3.66 1.82 0.64
CA TYR A 156 -3.12 0.48 0.86
C TYR A 156 -1.94 0.46 1.84
N PRO A 157 -1.86 -0.51 2.77
CA PRO A 157 -0.79 -0.58 3.78
C PRO A 157 0.58 -1.07 3.28
N CYS A 158 0.64 -1.99 2.31
CA CYS A 158 1.90 -2.56 1.78
C CYS A 158 2.87 -3.13 2.85
N ASN A 159 2.35 -3.77 3.91
CA ASN A 159 3.19 -4.36 4.98
C ASN A 159 3.25 -5.90 4.95
N LEU A 160 2.48 -6.57 4.07
CA LEU A 160 2.28 -8.03 4.13
C LEU A 160 3.59 -8.82 4.05
N GLU A 161 4.51 -8.43 3.16
CA GLU A 161 5.80 -9.11 3.01
C GLU A 161 6.61 -9.13 4.31
N ILE A 162 6.54 -8.05 5.10
CA ILE A 162 7.19 -7.96 6.41
C ILE A 162 6.50 -8.87 7.42
N LEU A 163 5.17 -8.89 7.42
CA LEU A 163 4.38 -9.71 8.33
C LEU A 163 4.60 -11.21 8.09
N GLU A 164 4.72 -11.63 6.83
CA GLU A 164 4.96 -13.03 6.46
C GLU A 164 6.36 -13.53 6.83
N GLN A 165 7.35 -12.64 6.90
CA GLN A 165 8.75 -12.97 7.19
C GLN A 165 9.13 -12.79 8.67
N ALA A 166 8.32 -12.08 9.44
CA ALA A 166 8.56 -11.87 10.86
C ALA A 166 8.39 -13.18 11.65
N LEU A 167 9.29 -13.45 12.60
CA LEU A 167 9.13 -14.54 13.56
C LEU A 167 7.98 -14.27 14.55
N GLY A 168 7.69 -13.00 14.75
CA GLY A 168 6.60 -12.49 15.58
C GLY A 168 6.54 -10.97 15.47
N VAL A 169 5.37 -10.40 15.75
CA VAL A 169 5.13 -8.98 15.57
C VAL A 169 4.78 -8.33 16.91
N ILE A 170 5.47 -7.25 17.23
CA ILE A 170 5.18 -6.39 18.37
C ILE A 170 4.47 -5.14 17.86
N ILE A 171 3.32 -4.83 18.44
CA ILE A 171 2.51 -3.65 18.13
C ILE A 171 2.26 -2.82 19.39
N HIS A 172 1.89 -1.55 19.20
CA HIS A 172 1.67 -0.63 20.31
C HIS A 172 0.20 -0.33 20.63
N SER A 173 -0.73 -0.77 19.78
CA SER A 173 -2.17 -0.55 19.92
C SER A 173 -2.93 -1.73 19.32
N GLU A 174 -4.07 -2.10 19.93
CA GLU A 174 -4.97 -3.12 19.38
C GLU A 174 -5.57 -2.69 18.04
N TYR A 175 -5.53 -1.39 17.71
CA TYR A 175 -5.93 -0.89 16.41
C TYR A 175 -5.16 -1.54 15.26
N SER A 176 -3.85 -1.75 15.40
CA SER A 176 -3.04 -2.46 14.38
C SER A 176 -3.52 -3.90 14.18
N ARG A 177 -4.00 -4.57 15.23
CA ARG A 177 -4.58 -5.92 15.17
C ARG A 177 -5.94 -5.91 14.45
N ARG A 178 -6.78 -4.89 14.72
CA ARG A 178 -8.05 -4.69 13.99
C ARG A 178 -7.81 -4.46 12.51
N LEU A 179 -6.81 -3.65 12.15
CA LEU A 179 -6.39 -3.42 10.76
C LEU A 179 -5.86 -4.71 10.11
N ALA A 180 -5.07 -5.52 10.81
CA ALA A 180 -4.61 -6.80 10.29
C ALA A 180 -5.79 -7.72 9.93
N LYS A 181 -6.79 -7.81 10.82
CA LYS A 181 -8.01 -8.57 10.59
C LYS A 181 -8.82 -8.05 9.39
N GLU A 182 -8.97 -6.73 9.28
CA GLU A 182 -9.67 -6.07 8.17
C GLU A 182 -8.99 -6.32 6.82
N TRP A 183 -7.67 -6.16 6.75
CA TRP A 183 -6.93 -6.27 5.50
C TRP A 183 -6.62 -7.70 5.10
N TYR A 184 -6.33 -8.57 6.07
CA TYR A 184 -5.75 -9.89 5.80
C TYR A 184 -6.64 -11.06 6.23
N GLY A 185 -7.66 -10.82 7.04
CA GLY A 185 -8.58 -11.83 7.57
C GLY A 185 -8.19 -12.36 8.95
N GLU A 186 -9.01 -13.24 9.51
CA GLU A 186 -8.77 -13.83 10.84
C GLU A 186 -7.55 -14.75 10.88
N GLY A 187 -6.85 -14.76 12.02
CA GLY A 187 -5.66 -15.57 12.26
C GLY A 187 -4.37 -14.89 11.82
N PHE A 188 -4.45 -13.69 11.22
CA PHE A 188 -3.25 -12.93 10.86
C PHE A 188 -2.47 -12.41 12.07
N GLU A 189 -3.17 -12.30 13.20
CA GLU A 189 -2.70 -11.74 14.45
C GLU A 189 -2.15 -12.76 15.47
N ASP A 190 -2.17 -14.06 15.16
CA ASP A 190 -1.91 -15.14 16.14
C ASP A 190 -0.50 -15.07 16.78
N ASN A 191 0.47 -14.51 16.05
CA ASN A 191 1.84 -14.29 16.52
C ASN A 191 2.13 -12.80 16.81
N TRP A 192 1.12 -12.04 17.24
CA TRP A 192 1.28 -10.63 17.57
C TRP A 192 1.16 -10.40 19.08
N VAL A 193 2.06 -9.61 19.65
CA VAL A 193 2.01 -9.18 21.05
C VAL A 193 1.88 -7.67 21.11
N LYS A 194 0.92 -7.17 21.89
CA LYS A 194 0.83 -5.74 22.19
C LYS A 194 1.73 -5.40 23.36
N ILE A 195 2.69 -4.51 23.13
CA ILE A 195 3.48 -3.87 24.18
C ILE A 195 3.17 -2.37 24.16
N PRO A 196 2.78 -1.76 25.29
CA PRO A 196 2.50 -0.32 25.33
C PRO A 196 3.64 0.51 24.73
N HIS A 197 3.29 1.54 23.95
CA HIS A 197 4.28 2.49 23.45
C HIS A 197 4.95 3.19 24.64
N LEU A 198 6.23 2.92 24.88
CA LEU A 198 6.90 3.38 26.08
C LEU A 198 7.04 4.90 26.16
N ARG A 199 7.15 5.39 27.39
CA ARG A 199 7.52 6.75 27.78
C ARG A 199 8.22 6.76 29.13
N VAL A 200 9.39 7.39 29.21
CA VAL A 200 10.09 7.64 30.48
C VAL A 200 9.22 8.52 31.40
N PRO A 201 8.81 8.03 32.58
CA PRO A 201 7.94 8.78 33.47
C PRO A 201 8.69 9.95 34.15
N LEU A 202 8.02 11.09 34.31
CA LEU A 202 8.50 12.17 35.16
C LEU A 202 8.33 11.80 36.65
N LEU A 203 9.43 11.36 37.28
CA LEU A 203 9.49 10.95 38.69
C LEU A 203 10.01 12.08 39.59
N ASN A 204 9.43 12.22 40.78
CA ASN A 204 9.93 13.07 41.87
C ASN A 204 10.08 14.57 41.54
N ILE A 205 9.27 15.12 40.63
CA ILE A 205 9.35 16.53 40.27
C ILE A 205 8.15 17.32 40.80
N ASP A 206 8.43 18.48 41.43
CA ASP A 206 7.41 19.45 41.80
C ASP A 206 6.84 20.12 40.55
N ARG A 207 5.67 19.64 40.11
CA ARG A 207 4.98 20.13 38.91
C ARG A 207 4.74 21.63 38.95
N LYS A 208 4.42 22.21 40.13
CA LYS A 208 4.18 23.65 40.25
C LYS A 208 5.47 24.41 39.96
N ALA A 209 6.60 23.95 40.49
CA ALA A 209 7.91 24.55 40.24
C ALA A 209 8.32 24.47 38.75
N ILE A 210 8.17 23.30 38.10
CA ILE A 210 8.50 23.19 36.66
C ILE A 210 7.59 24.09 35.83
N ARG A 211 6.27 24.08 36.10
CA ARG A 211 5.30 24.92 35.40
C ARG A 211 5.66 26.38 35.52
N TYR A 212 5.97 26.85 36.73
CA TYR A 212 6.36 28.23 36.99
C TYR A 212 7.62 28.60 36.19
N ALA A 213 8.67 27.77 36.24
CA ALA A 213 9.90 28.01 35.50
C ALA A 213 9.67 28.03 33.98
N ALA A 214 8.83 27.11 33.47
CA ALA A 214 8.50 27.04 32.06
C ALA A 214 7.71 28.26 31.58
N ARG A 215 6.71 28.71 32.36
CA ARG A 215 5.94 29.93 32.06
C ARG A 215 6.80 31.18 32.10
N LEU A 216 7.72 31.30 33.08
CA LEU A 216 8.68 32.40 33.13
C LEU A 216 9.57 32.42 31.87
N LYS A 217 10.07 31.26 31.43
CA LYS A 217 10.91 31.14 30.22
C LYS A 217 10.16 31.52 28.94
N LEU A 218 8.85 31.26 28.88
CA LEU A 218 7.99 31.57 27.75
C LEU A 218 7.34 32.96 27.83
N GLY A 219 7.57 33.72 28.91
CA GLY A 219 6.94 35.04 29.12
C GLY A 219 5.44 34.98 29.37
N LEU A 220 4.94 33.87 29.92
CA LEU A 220 3.53 33.66 30.26
C LEU A 220 3.23 34.11 31.70
N ALA A 221 2.07 34.71 31.92
CA ALA A 221 1.62 35.06 33.26
C ALA A 221 1.18 33.81 34.04
N GLU A 222 1.09 33.91 35.37
CA GLU A 222 0.66 32.79 36.21
C GLU A 222 -0.85 32.49 36.07
N ASP A 223 -1.64 33.49 35.73
CA ASP A 223 -3.08 33.40 35.49
C ASP A 223 -3.45 33.16 34.02
N ASP A 224 -2.48 33.18 33.11
CA ASP A 224 -2.70 32.80 31.71
C ASP A 224 -3.22 31.36 31.63
N PHE A 225 -4.20 31.12 30.76
CA PHE A 225 -4.75 29.81 30.46
C PHE A 225 -4.29 29.36 29.08
N VAL A 226 -3.45 28.33 29.02
CA VAL A 226 -2.72 27.98 27.80
C VAL A 226 -3.18 26.62 27.28
N ILE A 227 -3.74 26.63 26.06
CA ILE A 227 -4.12 25.42 25.33
C ILE A 227 -3.06 25.14 24.28
N CYS A 228 -2.51 23.92 24.28
CA CYS A 228 -1.50 23.52 23.32
C CYS A 228 -1.94 22.33 22.46
N SER A 229 -1.61 22.36 21.17
CA SER A 229 -1.58 21.19 20.29
C SER A 229 -0.12 20.94 19.91
N PHE A 230 0.32 19.68 19.98
CA PHE A 230 1.73 19.33 19.80
C PHE A 230 1.98 18.44 18.58
N GLY A 231 3.07 18.70 17.88
CA GLY A 231 3.52 17.96 16.70
C GLY A 231 3.15 18.64 15.39
N PHE A 232 3.59 18.05 14.29
CA PHE A 232 3.46 18.61 12.94
C PHE A 232 2.01 18.90 12.52
N LEU A 233 1.72 20.07 11.94
CA LEU A 233 0.35 20.53 11.67
C LEU A 233 -0.18 20.01 10.32
N GLY A 234 -0.35 18.69 10.21
CA GLY A 234 -0.94 18.04 9.04
C GLY A 234 -2.49 18.04 9.03
N PRO A 235 -3.12 17.83 7.85
CA PRO A 235 -4.59 17.74 7.73
C PRO A 235 -5.22 16.69 8.66
N HIS A 236 -4.57 15.53 8.78
CA HIS A 236 -4.95 14.41 9.65
C HIS A 236 -4.87 14.73 11.16
N LYS A 237 -4.39 15.92 11.56
CA LYS A 237 -4.29 16.34 12.98
C LYS A 237 -5.41 17.31 13.39
N LEU A 238 -6.33 17.63 12.47
CA LEU A 238 -7.54 18.42 12.72
C LEU A 238 -7.30 19.77 13.45
N ASN A 239 -6.11 20.36 13.31
CA ASN A 239 -5.78 21.65 13.96
C ASN A 239 -6.73 22.79 13.53
N HIS A 240 -7.28 22.74 12.32
CA HIS A 240 -8.31 23.67 11.86
C HIS A 240 -9.59 23.58 12.71
N LYS A 241 -10.03 22.38 13.11
CA LYS A 241 -11.17 22.20 14.02
C LYS A 241 -10.92 22.80 15.39
N LEU A 242 -9.71 22.60 15.93
CA LEU A 242 -9.30 23.23 17.19
C LEU A 242 -9.31 24.76 17.08
N LEU A 243 -8.74 25.33 16.01
CA LEU A 243 -8.74 26.77 15.79
C LEU A 243 -10.16 27.32 15.71
N SER A 244 -11.03 26.70 14.91
CA SER A 244 -12.44 27.11 14.76
C SER A 244 -13.21 27.01 16.08
N ALA A 245 -13.07 25.91 16.82
CA ALA A 245 -13.73 25.73 18.10
C ALA A 245 -13.24 26.74 19.15
N TRP A 246 -11.94 27.00 19.21
CA TRP A 246 -11.38 28.01 20.10
C TRP A 246 -11.92 29.40 19.78
N LEU A 247 -11.91 29.80 18.50
CA LEU A 247 -12.44 31.09 18.02
C LEU A 247 -13.94 31.26 18.29
N ALA A 248 -14.71 30.18 18.23
CA ALA A 248 -16.14 30.18 18.53
C ALA A 248 -16.47 30.11 20.03
N SER A 249 -15.48 29.87 20.89
CA SER A 249 -15.66 29.75 22.33
C SER A 249 -15.45 31.10 23.06
N PRO A 250 -15.96 31.25 24.31
CA PRO A 250 -15.66 32.41 25.14
C PRO A 250 -14.16 32.63 25.41
N LEU A 251 -13.33 31.58 25.29
CA LEU A 251 -11.88 31.66 25.50
C LEU A 251 -11.23 32.63 24.51
N ALA A 252 -11.74 32.71 23.27
CA ALA A 252 -11.20 33.64 22.28
C ALA A 252 -11.44 35.10 22.66
N SER A 253 -12.41 35.41 23.53
CA SER A 253 -12.69 36.77 24.00
C SER A 253 -11.94 37.15 25.28
N ASP A 254 -11.47 36.16 26.04
CA ASP A 254 -10.70 36.37 27.27
C ASP A 254 -9.22 36.65 26.96
N PHE A 255 -8.63 37.67 27.59
CA PHE A 255 -7.26 38.10 27.31
C PHE A 255 -6.19 37.22 27.98
N HIS A 256 -6.55 36.44 28.99
CA HIS A 256 -5.66 35.46 29.62
C HIS A 256 -5.62 34.12 28.88
N CYS A 257 -6.53 33.88 27.94
CA CYS A 257 -6.58 32.62 27.19
C CYS A 257 -5.70 32.66 25.94
N ARG A 258 -4.82 31.67 25.78
CA ARG A 258 -3.91 31.53 24.63
C ARG A 258 -4.04 30.15 23.98
N LEU A 259 -3.86 30.10 22.66
CA LEU A 259 -3.82 28.88 21.85
C LEU A 259 -2.48 28.76 21.14
N VAL A 260 -1.74 27.68 21.39
CA VAL A 260 -0.40 27.49 20.83
C VAL A 260 -0.29 26.16 20.11
N PHE A 261 0.06 26.20 18.84
CA PHE A 261 0.43 25.04 18.05
C PHE A 261 1.96 24.86 18.10
N VAL A 262 2.39 23.89 18.89
CA VAL A 262 3.80 23.57 19.12
C VAL A 262 4.25 22.56 18.07
N GLY A 263 4.61 23.06 16.89
CA GLY A 263 5.03 22.24 15.76
C GLY A 263 5.12 23.03 14.45
N GLU A 264 5.75 22.39 13.46
CA GLU A 264 5.92 22.98 12.14
C GLU A 264 4.62 22.90 11.32
N ASN A 265 4.34 23.98 10.59
CA ASN A 265 3.18 24.06 9.69
C ASN A 265 3.44 23.26 8.42
N TYR A 266 2.51 22.37 8.05
CA TYR A 266 2.59 21.58 6.81
C TYR A 266 2.70 22.45 5.55
N GLY A 267 2.17 23.67 5.60
CA GLY A 267 2.00 24.50 4.42
C GLY A 267 0.89 23.96 3.51
N GLY A 268 1.00 24.19 2.21
CA GLY A 268 -0.05 23.87 1.25
C GLY A 268 -1.36 24.63 1.51
N GLU A 269 -2.46 24.19 0.91
CA GLU A 269 -3.76 24.84 1.09
C GLU A 269 -4.24 24.80 2.54
N TYR A 270 -4.13 23.63 3.18
CA TYR A 270 -4.50 23.41 4.58
C TYR A 270 -3.76 24.35 5.56
N GLY A 271 -2.42 24.38 5.49
CA GLY A 271 -1.62 25.21 6.37
C GLY A 271 -1.82 26.71 6.11
N ASN A 272 -2.06 27.09 4.85
CA ASN A 272 -2.34 28.48 4.48
C ASN A 272 -3.72 28.92 4.97
N GLU A 273 -4.74 28.06 4.91
CA GLU A 273 -6.07 28.36 5.44
C GLU A 273 -6.05 28.53 6.96
N LEU A 274 -5.30 27.70 7.67
CA LEU A 274 -5.11 27.82 9.12
C LEU A 274 -4.50 29.19 9.48
N VAL A 275 -3.44 29.58 8.79
CA VAL A 275 -2.75 30.87 9.00
C VAL A 275 -3.66 32.06 8.62
N ARG A 276 -4.42 31.96 7.52
CA ARG A 276 -5.40 33.00 7.13
C ARG A 276 -6.49 33.17 8.17
N THR A 277 -7.04 32.07 8.68
CA THR A 277 -8.10 32.08 9.70
C THR A 277 -7.60 32.70 10.99
N TRP A 278 -6.37 32.35 11.41
CA TRP A 278 -5.70 32.97 12.54
C TRP A 278 -5.51 34.49 12.35
N HIS A 279 -4.86 34.92 11.27
CA HIS A 279 -4.56 36.35 11.06
C HIS A 279 -5.82 37.23 10.89
N ASN A 280 -6.91 36.67 10.40
CA ASN A 280 -8.18 37.39 10.25
C ASN A 280 -9.01 37.45 11.54
N SER A 281 -8.56 36.82 12.63
CA SER A 281 -9.27 36.80 13.90
C SER A 281 -8.95 38.02 14.78
N LEU A 282 -9.91 38.44 15.61
CA LEU A 282 -9.73 39.51 16.60
C LEU A 282 -8.75 39.15 17.73
N SER A 283 -8.36 37.89 17.81
CA SER A 283 -7.53 37.33 18.88
C SER A 283 -6.18 36.85 18.36
N ALA A 284 -5.74 37.35 17.20
CA ALA A 284 -4.53 36.91 16.51
C ALA A 284 -3.27 37.00 17.40
N ASP A 285 -3.17 38.01 18.28
CA ASP A 285 -2.04 38.19 19.19
C ASP A 285 -1.94 37.11 20.30
N ARG A 286 -2.96 36.25 20.45
CA ARG A 286 -3.04 35.17 21.46
C ARG A 286 -2.98 33.77 20.87
N ILE A 287 -2.82 33.67 19.55
CA ILE A 287 -2.62 32.40 18.85
C ILE A 287 -1.18 32.38 18.35
N GLU A 288 -0.49 31.24 18.50
CA GLU A 288 0.90 31.09 18.06
C GLU A 288 1.11 29.74 17.36
N ILE A 289 1.93 29.74 16.30
CA ILE A 289 2.52 28.54 15.71
C ILE A 289 4.03 28.66 15.88
N THR A 290 4.63 27.77 16.66
CA THR A 290 6.06 27.90 17.04
C THR A 290 7.02 27.61 15.89
N GLY A 291 6.55 26.94 14.84
CA GLY A 291 7.42 26.25 13.89
C GLY A 291 8.05 25.00 14.54
N TRP A 292 9.10 24.47 13.92
CA TRP A 292 9.83 23.34 14.48
C TRP A 292 10.39 23.68 15.87
N ALA A 293 9.87 23.01 16.90
CA ALA A 293 10.31 23.19 18.27
C ALA A 293 11.36 22.15 18.63
N GLU A 294 12.58 22.59 18.95
CA GLU A 294 13.61 21.70 19.50
C GLU A 294 13.16 21.07 20.83
N LYS A 295 13.75 19.92 21.19
CA LYS A 295 13.33 19.10 22.35
C LYS A 295 13.17 19.90 23.64
N GLU A 296 14.05 20.87 23.91
CA GLU A 296 13.98 21.70 25.12
C GLU A 296 12.77 22.64 25.11
N LEU A 297 12.53 23.33 23.98
CA LEU A 297 11.38 24.21 23.82
C LEU A 297 10.07 23.42 23.87
N TYR A 298 10.03 22.27 23.19
CA TYR A 298 8.90 21.34 23.20
C TYR A 298 8.51 20.91 24.62
N ARG A 299 9.50 20.49 25.42
CA ARG A 299 9.31 20.13 26.85
C ARG A 299 8.89 21.31 27.71
N THR A 300 9.37 22.51 27.39
CA THR A 300 8.98 23.75 28.08
C THR A 300 7.49 24.03 27.87
N TRP A 301 6.98 23.92 26.64
CA TRP A 301 5.55 24.09 26.37
C TRP A 301 4.68 23.02 27.04
N LEU A 302 5.11 21.75 27.03
CA LEU A 302 4.41 20.67 27.75
C LEU A 302 4.27 20.95 29.25
N ALA A 303 5.29 21.53 29.88
CA ALA A 303 5.24 21.91 31.29
C ALA A 303 4.36 23.14 31.56
N ALA A 304 4.30 24.09 30.62
CA ALA A 304 3.59 25.36 30.77
C ALA A 304 2.08 25.29 30.47
N ALA A 305 1.65 24.36 29.61
CA ALA A 305 0.27 24.25 29.15
C ALA A 305 -0.72 23.83 30.25
N ASP A 306 -1.98 24.27 30.17
CA ASP A 306 -3.09 23.83 31.02
C ASP A 306 -3.81 22.61 30.44
N ILE A 307 -4.03 22.61 29.12
CA ILE A 307 -4.71 21.56 28.36
C ILE A 307 -3.86 21.20 27.13
N GLY A 308 -3.76 19.91 26.85
CA GLY A 308 -3.31 19.40 25.56
C GLY A 308 -4.49 19.02 24.67
N VAL A 309 -4.46 19.35 23.38
CA VAL A 309 -5.46 18.90 22.41
C VAL A 309 -4.76 18.13 21.30
N GLN A 310 -5.18 16.88 21.08
CA GLN A 310 -4.58 15.97 20.11
C GLN A 310 -5.68 15.23 19.35
N LEU A 311 -6.17 15.87 18.28
CA LEU A 311 -7.23 15.34 17.44
C LEU A 311 -6.64 14.62 16.22
N ARG A 312 -7.36 13.60 15.72
CA ARG A 312 -6.97 12.83 14.53
C ARG A 312 -8.10 12.49 13.60
N ASP A 313 -7.73 12.35 12.33
CA ASP A 313 -8.49 11.68 11.30
C ASP A 313 -7.50 10.88 10.44
N LEU A 314 -8.00 9.98 9.59
CA LEU A 314 -7.19 9.21 8.64
C LEU A 314 -5.96 8.50 9.28
N SER A 315 -6.14 7.84 10.43
CA SER A 315 -5.09 7.05 11.06
C SER A 315 -4.73 5.83 10.20
N ARG A 316 -3.45 5.51 10.18
CA ARG A 316 -2.85 4.39 9.45
C ARG A 316 -2.22 3.37 10.40
N GLY A 317 -2.78 3.24 11.60
CA GLY A 317 -2.32 2.30 12.61
C GLY A 317 -1.15 2.78 13.46
N GLU A 318 -0.76 4.05 13.37
CA GLU A 318 0.29 4.65 14.18
C GLU A 318 -0.17 4.92 15.62
N THR A 319 0.76 4.89 16.57
CA THR A 319 0.51 5.27 17.97
C THR A 319 1.02 6.68 18.25
N SER A 320 0.15 7.55 18.79
CA SER A 320 0.46 8.97 18.95
C SER A 320 1.35 9.25 20.16
N GLY A 321 2.67 9.32 19.96
CA GLY A 321 3.63 9.71 21.01
C GLY A 321 3.29 11.03 21.70
N THR A 322 2.78 12.03 20.97
CA THR A 322 2.43 13.36 21.52
C THR A 322 1.27 13.32 22.52
N VAL A 323 0.38 12.33 22.44
CA VAL A 323 -0.68 12.14 23.45
C VAL A 323 -0.05 11.63 24.74
N LEU A 324 0.86 10.65 24.64
CA LEU A 324 1.57 10.12 25.79
C LEU A 324 2.48 11.16 26.43
N ASP A 325 3.02 12.10 25.64
CA ASP A 325 3.79 13.24 26.15
C ASP A 325 2.90 14.18 26.98
N CYS A 326 1.71 14.54 26.50
CA CYS A 326 0.72 15.30 27.28
C CYS A 326 0.35 14.56 28.59
N MET A 327 0.10 13.26 28.50
CA MET A 327 -0.24 12.42 29.66
C MET A 327 0.91 12.35 30.68
N ASN A 328 2.16 12.24 30.22
CA ASN A 328 3.35 12.17 31.05
C ASN A 328 3.57 13.48 31.85
N TYR A 329 3.29 14.64 31.22
CA TYR A 329 3.32 15.94 31.89
C TYR A 329 2.06 16.24 32.72
N GLY A 330 1.08 15.32 32.73
CA GLY A 330 -0.16 15.43 33.48
C GLY A 330 -1.10 16.52 32.99
N LEU A 331 -1.08 16.81 31.68
CA LEU A 331 -2.04 17.70 31.05
C LEU A 331 -3.41 17.01 30.97
N ALA A 332 -4.48 17.76 31.25
CA ALA A 332 -5.81 17.33 30.82
C ALA A 332 -5.80 17.32 29.29
N THR A 333 -6.00 16.14 28.68
CA THR A 333 -5.80 15.97 27.25
C THR A 333 -7.13 15.67 26.57
N ILE A 334 -7.50 16.46 25.56
CA ILE A 334 -8.65 16.22 24.69
C ILE A 334 -8.19 15.43 23.46
N VAL A 335 -8.87 14.33 23.16
CA VAL A 335 -8.68 13.48 21.98
C VAL A 335 -10.03 13.14 21.37
N ASN A 336 -10.07 12.66 20.13
CA ASN A 336 -11.24 11.97 19.59
C ASN A 336 -10.96 10.46 19.46
N ALA A 337 -12.02 9.63 19.51
CA ALA A 337 -11.94 8.17 19.50
C ALA A 337 -11.57 7.60 18.12
N HIS A 338 -10.41 8.00 17.61
CA HIS A 338 -9.91 7.65 16.28
C HIS A 338 -8.62 6.82 16.36
N GLY A 339 -8.55 5.75 15.58
CA GLY A 339 -7.38 4.88 15.48
C GLY A 339 -6.90 4.34 16.82
N SER A 340 -5.63 4.56 17.15
CA SER A 340 -5.02 4.10 18.42
C SER A 340 -5.55 4.84 19.65
N MET A 341 -6.16 6.02 19.50
CA MET A 341 -6.69 6.79 20.64
C MET A 341 -7.93 6.15 21.27
N THR A 342 -8.64 5.30 20.51
CA THR A 342 -9.78 4.51 21.01
C THR A 342 -9.35 3.49 22.08
N ASP A 343 -8.08 3.08 22.10
CA ASP A 343 -7.57 2.10 23.06
C ASP A 343 -7.10 2.75 24.38
N LEU A 344 -7.16 4.08 24.51
CA LEU A 344 -6.77 4.78 25.74
C LEU A 344 -7.74 4.47 26.88
N PRO A 345 -7.26 4.30 28.13
CA PRO A 345 -8.14 3.98 29.25
C PRO A 345 -9.22 5.03 29.50
N VAL A 346 -10.42 4.57 29.84
CA VAL A 346 -11.55 5.46 30.17
C VAL A 346 -11.19 6.33 31.37
N ASN A 347 -11.47 7.63 31.28
CA ASN A 347 -11.20 8.66 32.29
C ASN A 347 -9.74 9.10 32.49
N THR A 348 -8.82 8.80 31.57
CA THR A 348 -7.46 9.39 31.57
C THR A 348 -7.34 10.58 30.64
N VAL A 349 -8.25 10.69 29.68
CA VAL A 349 -8.35 11.75 28.68
C VAL A 349 -9.81 12.16 28.53
N TRP A 350 -10.05 13.36 28.03
CA TRP A 350 -11.37 13.75 27.55
C TRP A 350 -11.54 13.23 26.12
N MET A 351 -12.29 12.15 25.95
CA MET A 351 -12.45 11.48 24.67
C MET A 351 -13.76 11.90 23.99
N LEU A 352 -13.63 12.62 22.88
CA LEU A 352 -14.72 12.93 21.97
C LEU A 352 -15.07 11.70 21.11
N PRO A 353 -16.30 11.61 20.56
CA PRO A 353 -16.62 10.63 19.52
C PRO A 353 -15.65 10.72 18.34
N ASP A 354 -15.49 9.64 17.57
CA ASP A 354 -14.61 9.59 16.40
C ASP A 354 -14.90 10.75 15.42
N LYS A 355 -16.16 10.81 14.96
CA LYS A 355 -16.74 11.96 14.29
C LYS A 355 -17.52 12.79 15.31
N PHE A 356 -17.01 13.97 15.62
CA PHE A 356 -17.58 14.88 16.61
C PHE A 356 -18.04 16.18 15.95
N ALA A 357 -19.04 16.82 16.54
CA ALA A 357 -19.49 18.15 16.17
C ALA A 357 -18.70 19.24 16.91
N ASP A 358 -18.63 20.44 16.32
CA ASP A 358 -17.80 21.53 16.84
C ASP A 358 -18.24 21.97 18.26
N ASP A 359 -19.53 21.88 18.56
CA ASP A 359 -20.12 22.15 19.88
C ASP A 359 -19.57 21.24 20.98
N GLN A 360 -19.32 19.96 20.68
CA GLN A 360 -18.75 19.00 21.63
C GLN A 360 -17.29 19.36 21.99
N LEU A 361 -16.50 19.82 21.01
CA LEU A 361 -15.14 20.29 21.27
C LEU A 361 -15.14 21.61 22.04
N ILE A 362 -16.05 22.53 21.70
CA ILE A 362 -16.25 23.79 22.44
C ILE A 362 -16.64 23.50 23.90
N GLU A 363 -17.59 22.60 24.14
CA GLU A 363 -18.01 22.19 25.48
C GLU A 363 -16.83 21.61 26.28
N ALA A 364 -16.01 20.76 25.67
CA ALA A 364 -14.82 20.20 26.31
C ALA A 364 -13.82 21.29 26.72
N LEU A 365 -13.55 22.26 25.82
CA LEU A 365 -12.65 23.38 26.08
C LEU A 365 -13.17 24.26 27.22
N ILE A 366 -14.46 24.64 27.21
CA ILE A 366 -15.08 25.48 28.23
C ILE A 366 -15.12 24.76 29.58
N THR A 367 -15.50 23.49 29.60
CA THR A 367 -15.57 22.69 30.83
C THR A 367 -14.19 22.59 31.46
N LEU A 368 -13.18 22.20 30.67
CA LEU A 368 -11.83 22.12 31.18
C LEU A 368 -11.24 23.50 31.48
N TRP A 369 -11.73 24.61 30.93
CA TRP A 369 -11.30 25.95 31.34
C TRP A 369 -11.81 26.32 32.74
N HIS A 370 -13.09 26.10 33.02
CA HIS A 370 -13.70 26.44 34.30
C HIS A 370 -13.40 25.44 35.42
N ASP A 371 -13.36 24.13 35.12
CA ASP A 371 -13.22 23.09 36.14
C ASP A 371 -11.76 22.64 36.32
N THR A 372 -11.09 23.32 37.26
CA THR A 372 -9.70 22.97 37.65
C THR A 372 -9.60 21.60 38.30
N SER A 373 -10.64 21.14 39.01
CA SER A 373 -10.65 19.83 39.66
C SER A 373 -10.70 18.71 38.62
N CYS A 374 -11.55 18.86 37.60
CA CYS A 374 -11.60 17.95 36.46
C CYS A 374 -10.26 17.88 35.73
N ARG A 375 -9.64 19.04 35.42
CA ARG A 375 -8.31 19.08 34.78
C ARG A 375 -7.25 18.31 35.58
N ASN A 376 -7.18 18.56 36.88
CA ASN A 376 -6.20 17.91 37.76
C ASN A 376 -6.43 16.40 37.85
N THR A 377 -7.70 15.99 37.96
CA THR A 377 -8.08 14.56 38.05
C THR A 377 -7.68 13.80 36.77
N LEU A 378 -7.99 14.35 35.59
CA LEU A 378 -7.59 13.75 34.31
C LEU A 378 -6.07 13.66 34.20
N GLY A 379 -5.36 14.75 34.50
CA GLY A 379 -3.90 14.80 34.44
C GLY A 379 -3.19 13.86 35.42
N GLU A 380 -3.75 13.64 36.61
CA GLU A 380 -3.23 12.68 37.59
C GLU A 380 -3.41 11.24 37.12
N ARG A 381 -4.62 10.89 36.65
CA ARG A 381 -4.90 9.56 36.11
C ARG A 381 -4.04 9.24 34.88
N ALA A 382 -3.86 10.23 34.00
CA ALA A 382 -2.99 10.10 32.84
C ALA A 382 -1.54 9.76 33.23
N ARG A 383 -0.97 10.45 34.22
CA ARG A 383 0.39 10.17 34.72
C ARG A 383 0.49 8.80 35.38
N GLU A 384 -0.53 8.39 36.11
CA GLU A 384 -0.55 7.07 36.75
C GLU A 384 -0.49 5.94 35.71
N VAL A 385 -1.20 6.11 34.59
CA VAL A 385 -1.12 5.17 33.46
C VAL A 385 0.28 5.14 32.84
N ILE A 386 0.92 6.30 32.63
CA ILE A 386 2.29 6.35 32.12
C ILE A 386 3.26 5.62 33.06
N ARG A 387 3.17 5.88 34.37
CA ARG A 387 4.03 5.25 35.39
C ARG A 387 3.80 3.75 35.51
N SER A 388 2.56 3.30 35.35
CA SER A 388 2.21 1.89 35.55
C SER A 388 2.50 1.03 34.32
N PHE A 389 2.16 1.52 33.13
CA PHE A 389 2.09 0.70 31.91
C PHE A 389 3.07 1.11 30.82
N HIS A 390 3.46 2.38 30.73
CA HIS A 390 4.32 2.88 29.64
C HIS A 390 5.79 3.05 30.05
N GLN A 391 6.13 2.87 31.33
CA GLN A 391 7.51 3.04 31.78
C GLN A 391 8.46 2.03 31.09
N PRO A 392 9.66 2.45 30.65
CA PRO A 392 10.52 1.61 29.81
C PRO A 392 10.93 0.29 30.46
N ARG A 393 11.09 0.25 31.78
CA ARG A 393 11.45 -0.98 32.50
C ARG A 393 10.41 -2.08 32.38
N HIS A 394 9.13 -1.71 32.52
CA HIS A 394 8.03 -2.66 32.38
C HIS A 394 7.88 -3.09 30.91
N CYS A 395 7.98 -2.14 29.97
CA CYS A 395 7.97 -2.48 28.54
C CYS A 395 9.14 -3.42 28.18
N ALA A 396 10.35 -3.19 28.67
CA ALA A 396 11.53 -4.02 28.39
C ALA A 396 11.36 -5.48 28.88
N GLU A 397 10.70 -5.69 30.01
CA GLU A 397 10.31 -7.02 30.49
C GLU A 397 9.36 -7.71 29.51
N LEU A 398 8.29 -7.01 29.08
CA LEU A 398 7.35 -7.52 28.07
C LEU A 398 8.03 -7.79 26.71
N TYR A 399 9.03 -6.98 26.34
CA TYR A 399 9.85 -7.20 25.15
C TYR A 399 10.65 -8.49 25.27
N ALA A 400 11.31 -8.71 26.41
CA ALA A 400 12.07 -9.92 26.65
C ALA A 400 11.15 -11.16 26.58
N GLU A 401 10.00 -11.13 27.25
CA GLU A 401 9.01 -12.21 27.20
C GLU A 401 8.49 -12.49 25.79
N ALA A 402 8.17 -11.43 25.03
CA ALA A 402 7.66 -11.57 23.66
C ALA A 402 8.73 -12.13 22.72
N ILE A 403 9.95 -11.57 22.75
CA ILE A 403 11.07 -12.01 21.90
C ILE A 403 11.37 -13.49 22.17
N GLU A 404 11.58 -13.87 23.43
CA GLU A 404 11.89 -15.26 23.77
C GLU A 404 10.73 -16.19 23.40
N GLY A 405 9.48 -15.79 23.65
CA GLY A 405 8.30 -16.57 23.25
C GLY A 405 8.19 -16.80 21.75
N PHE A 406 8.55 -15.82 20.92
CA PHE A 406 8.58 -15.98 19.46
C PHE A 406 9.70 -16.91 19.00
N TYR A 407 10.90 -16.79 19.57
CA TYR A 407 12.03 -17.65 19.23
C TYR A 407 11.84 -19.10 19.71
N ASP A 408 11.19 -19.32 20.86
CA ASP A 408 10.84 -20.65 21.35
C ASP A 408 9.83 -21.34 20.42
N LYS A 409 8.79 -20.61 19.99
CA LYS A 409 7.83 -21.09 18.98
C LYS A 409 8.53 -21.42 17.66
N ALA A 410 9.35 -20.50 17.15
CA ALA A 410 10.09 -20.68 15.90
C ALA A 410 11.07 -21.87 15.98
N SER A 411 11.75 -22.05 17.11
CA SER A 411 12.64 -23.21 17.35
C SER A 411 11.85 -24.52 17.40
N PHE A 412 10.64 -24.52 17.97
CA PHE A 412 9.76 -25.69 17.95
C PHE A 412 9.38 -26.08 16.53
N TYR A 413 8.89 -25.13 15.71
CA TYR A 413 8.57 -25.37 14.30
C TYR A 413 9.80 -25.80 13.49
N ASN A 414 10.94 -25.14 13.72
CA ASN A 414 12.18 -25.49 13.04
C ASN A 414 12.73 -26.83 13.50
N LYS A 415 12.46 -27.32 14.72
CA LYS A 415 12.85 -28.67 15.14
C LYS A 415 11.98 -29.74 14.49
N THR A 416 10.66 -29.56 14.45
CA THR A 416 9.77 -30.45 13.69
C THR A 416 10.07 -30.42 12.19
N SER A 417 10.45 -29.26 11.64
CA SER A 417 10.87 -29.14 10.24
C SER A 417 12.32 -29.55 9.97
N ALA A 418 13.24 -29.49 10.95
CA ALA A 418 14.64 -29.93 10.84
C ALA A 418 14.80 -31.45 11.00
N GLU A 419 13.80 -32.14 11.55
CA GLU A 419 13.71 -33.60 11.45
C GLU A 419 13.37 -34.08 10.02
N LEU A 420 12.89 -33.22 9.12
CA LEU A 420 12.70 -33.55 7.69
C LEU A 420 14.00 -33.60 6.86
N PRO A 421 14.96 -32.65 6.94
CA PRO A 421 16.24 -32.76 6.24
C PRO A 421 17.14 -33.88 6.79
N ALA A 422 16.86 -34.46 7.96
CA ALA A 422 17.52 -35.71 8.38
C ALA A 422 17.22 -36.91 7.43
N LEU A 423 16.24 -36.78 6.53
CA LEU A 423 15.98 -37.73 5.44
C LEU A 423 16.68 -37.35 4.11
N VAL A 424 17.31 -36.18 4.02
CA VAL A 424 18.06 -35.75 2.83
C VAL A 424 19.35 -35.06 3.26
N ASP A 425 20.42 -35.85 3.36
CA ASP A 425 21.80 -35.39 3.58
C ASP A 425 22.29 -34.66 2.31
N VAL A 426 21.94 -33.37 2.14
CA VAL A 426 22.17 -32.61 0.90
C VAL A 426 23.56 -31.95 0.83
N ASP A 427 24.24 -31.74 1.96
CA ASP A 427 25.50 -30.98 1.95
C ASP A 427 26.76 -31.82 1.64
N THR A 428 26.61 -33.13 1.38
CA THR A 428 27.76 -34.01 1.14
C THR A 428 27.76 -34.76 -0.21
N ASP A 429 26.73 -34.63 -1.04
CA ASP A 429 26.66 -35.36 -2.32
C ASP A 429 26.82 -34.44 -3.56
N PRO A 430 28.03 -34.33 -4.14
CA PRO A 430 28.28 -33.59 -5.38
C PRO A 430 27.62 -34.19 -6.64
N SER A 431 26.79 -35.23 -6.51
CA SER A 431 26.02 -35.82 -7.62
C SER A 431 24.62 -35.20 -7.84
N LEU A 432 24.18 -34.27 -7.00
CA LEU A 432 22.90 -33.57 -7.18
C LEU A 432 23.03 -32.49 -8.28
N SER A 433 22.50 -32.79 -9.48
CA SER A 433 22.44 -31.83 -10.60
C SER A 433 21.54 -30.62 -10.28
N SER A 434 21.80 -29.48 -10.93
CA SER A 434 21.00 -28.24 -10.85
C SER A 434 19.50 -28.45 -11.06
N ASP A 435 19.12 -29.53 -11.75
CA ASP A 435 17.76 -29.83 -12.18
C ASP A 435 16.87 -30.33 -11.04
N LYS A 436 17.46 -30.71 -9.89
CA LYS A 436 16.72 -31.19 -8.71
C LYS A 436 16.47 -30.10 -7.66
N TRP A 437 17.14 -28.95 -7.74
CA TRP A 437 16.96 -27.82 -6.82
C TRP A 437 15.51 -27.30 -6.75
N PRO A 438 14.77 -27.17 -7.87
CA PRO A 438 13.37 -26.76 -7.83
C PRO A 438 12.51 -27.70 -6.98
N CYS A 439 12.70 -29.01 -7.10
CA CYS A 439 11.95 -30.01 -6.34
C CYS A 439 12.19 -29.90 -4.83
N HIS A 440 13.46 -29.73 -4.40
CA HIS A 440 13.80 -29.52 -2.99
C HIS A 440 13.22 -28.21 -2.44
N SER A 441 13.33 -27.11 -3.20
CA SER A 441 12.74 -25.82 -2.80
C SER A 441 11.22 -25.89 -2.66
N SER A 442 10.54 -26.59 -3.56
CA SER A 442 9.10 -26.81 -3.50
C SER A 442 8.70 -27.69 -2.31
N LEU A 443 9.45 -28.74 -2.01
CA LEU A 443 9.19 -29.61 -0.85
C LEU A 443 9.32 -28.86 0.48
N SER A 444 10.37 -28.05 0.65
CA SER A 444 10.55 -27.21 1.84
C SER A 444 9.45 -26.15 1.97
N ALA A 445 9.10 -25.46 0.87
CA ALA A 445 8.02 -24.47 0.85
C ALA A 445 6.63 -25.06 1.13
N ASN A 446 6.40 -26.33 0.74
CA ASN A 446 5.13 -27.02 0.93
C ASN A 446 4.95 -27.54 2.38
N ASN A 447 6.04 -27.91 3.06
CA ASN A 447 5.99 -28.49 4.41
C ASN A 447 6.03 -27.45 5.53
N SER A 448 6.28 -26.18 5.21
CA SER A 448 6.29 -25.07 6.18
C SER A 448 5.73 -23.81 5.54
N PRO A 449 4.41 -23.77 5.22
CA PRO A 449 3.82 -22.58 4.61
C PRO A 449 3.87 -21.41 5.62
N PRO A 450 4.21 -20.18 5.16
CA PRO A 450 4.08 -19.00 6.00
C PRO A 450 2.64 -18.92 6.49
N ARG A 451 2.50 -18.84 7.81
CA ARG A 451 1.22 -18.58 8.47
C ARG A 451 1.41 -17.27 9.22
N PRO A 452 0.59 -16.27 8.91
CA PRO A 452 -0.70 -16.36 8.21
C PRO A 452 -0.57 -16.07 6.70
N ARG A 453 -1.52 -16.57 5.88
CA ARG A 453 -1.54 -16.35 4.42
C ARG A 453 -2.96 -16.15 3.90
N ARG A 454 -3.10 -15.42 2.79
CA ARG A 454 -4.35 -15.40 2.01
C ARG A 454 -4.48 -16.65 1.14
N LYS A 455 -5.71 -17.10 0.90
CA LYS A 455 -6.00 -18.23 0.00
C LYS A 455 -5.97 -17.78 -1.44
N GLN A 456 -5.50 -18.63 -2.34
CA GLN A 456 -5.45 -18.32 -3.77
C GLN A 456 -6.60 -19.01 -4.52
N LEU A 457 -7.24 -18.25 -5.41
CA LEU A 457 -8.08 -18.77 -6.49
C LEU A 457 -7.28 -18.68 -7.79
N LEU A 458 -6.74 -19.82 -8.22
CA LEU A 458 -5.93 -19.96 -9.42
C LEU A 458 -6.87 -20.16 -10.62
N LEU A 459 -6.88 -19.21 -11.55
CA LEU A 459 -7.75 -19.23 -12.73
C LEU A 459 -6.97 -19.66 -13.97
N ASP A 460 -7.23 -20.86 -14.49
CA ASP A 460 -6.63 -21.33 -15.73
C ASP A 460 -7.13 -20.51 -16.92
N ILE A 461 -6.22 -19.80 -17.58
CA ILE A 461 -6.45 -19.00 -18.78
C ILE A 461 -5.55 -19.45 -19.95
N SER A 462 -5.19 -20.73 -19.97
CA SER A 462 -4.21 -21.29 -20.91
C SER A 462 -4.58 -21.09 -22.39
N GLU A 463 -5.85 -21.25 -22.77
CA GLU A 463 -6.28 -21.04 -24.16
C GLU A 463 -6.28 -19.54 -24.48
N LEU A 464 -6.68 -18.66 -23.56
CA LEU A 464 -6.71 -17.23 -23.77
C LEU A 464 -5.33 -16.62 -24.08
N ILE A 465 -4.28 -17.14 -23.43
CA ILE A 465 -2.90 -16.73 -23.71
C ILE A 465 -2.44 -17.25 -25.07
N GLN A 466 -2.82 -18.48 -25.44
CA GLN A 466 -2.35 -19.12 -26.68
C GLN A 466 -3.14 -18.66 -27.91
N ASN A 467 -4.43 -18.41 -27.76
CA ASN A 467 -5.37 -18.18 -28.86
C ASN A 467 -6.66 -17.47 -28.39
N ASP A 468 -6.69 -16.14 -28.43
CA ASP A 468 -7.93 -15.35 -28.32
C ASP A 468 -8.67 -15.29 -29.67
N ALA A 469 -9.44 -16.35 -29.97
CA ALA A 469 -10.30 -16.49 -31.14
C ALA A 469 -11.48 -15.49 -31.17
N LYS A 470 -11.72 -14.75 -30.09
CA LYS A 470 -12.85 -13.84 -29.86
C LYS A 470 -14.19 -14.54 -30.07
N SER A 471 -14.33 -15.75 -29.55
CA SER A 471 -15.58 -16.52 -29.57
C SER A 471 -16.55 -16.06 -28.46
N GLY A 472 -17.82 -16.49 -28.51
CA GLY A 472 -18.76 -16.18 -27.42
C GLY A 472 -18.30 -16.71 -26.06
N ILE A 473 -17.64 -17.87 -26.04
CA ILE A 473 -17.02 -18.45 -24.83
C ILE A 473 -15.89 -17.55 -24.32
N GLN A 474 -15.04 -17.04 -25.20
CA GLN A 474 -13.92 -16.17 -24.79
C GLN A 474 -14.37 -14.79 -24.32
N HIS A 475 -15.44 -14.23 -24.89
CA HIS A 475 -16.06 -13.02 -24.34
C HIS A 475 -16.59 -13.25 -22.92
N PHE A 476 -17.22 -14.40 -22.68
CA PHE A 476 -17.65 -14.78 -21.33
C PHE A 476 -16.46 -14.94 -20.37
N ILE A 477 -15.38 -15.60 -20.80
CA ILE A 477 -14.15 -15.75 -19.99
C ILE A 477 -13.53 -14.40 -19.68
N HIS A 478 -13.43 -13.49 -20.66
CA HIS A 478 -12.93 -12.12 -20.44
C HIS A 478 -13.74 -11.37 -19.38
N ALA A 479 -15.07 -11.38 -19.49
CA ALA A 479 -15.94 -10.71 -18.54
C ALA A 479 -15.79 -11.29 -17.12
N LEU A 480 -15.77 -12.62 -17.01
CA LEU A 480 -15.64 -13.29 -15.72
C LEU A 480 -14.25 -13.06 -15.10
N LEU A 481 -13.19 -13.11 -15.92
CA LEU A 481 -11.82 -12.81 -15.48
C LEU A 481 -11.71 -11.36 -14.97
N MET A 482 -12.27 -10.38 -15.69
CA MET A 482 -12.30 -8.99 -15.21
C MET A 482 -13.02 -8.84 -13.88
N GLU A 483 -14.18 -9.48 -13.73
CA GLU A 483 -14.94 -9.42 -12.49
C GLU A 483 -14.16 -10.02 -11.32
N PHE A 484 -13.54 -11.19 -11.49
CA PHE A 484 -12.72 -11.80 -10.43
C PHE A 484 -11.51 -10.96 -10.05
N LEU A 485 -10.87 -10.28 -11.01
CA LEU A 485 -9.67 -9.46 -10.75
C LEU A 485 -9.99 -8.14 -10.03
N LEU A 486 -11.13 -7.53 -10.35
CA LEU A 486 -11.52 -6.22 -9.81
C LEU A 486 -12.42 -6.32 -8.57
N ASN A 487 -13.15 -7.43 -8.41
CA ASN A 487 -14.05 -7.69 -7.29
C ASN A 487 -13.80 -9.09 -6.69
N PRO A 488 -12.60 -9.34 -6.13
CA PRO A 488 -12.29 -10.65 -5.54
C PRO A 488 -13.12 -10.93 -4.30
N LEU A 489 -13.35 -12.22 -4.01
CA LEU A 489 -14.01 -12.65 -2.79
C LEU A 489 -13.18 -12.27 -1.55
N GLU A 490 -13.84 -11.91 -0.46
CA GLU A 490 -13.17 -11.56 0.79
C GLU A 490 -12.27 -12.71 1.28
N GLY A 491 -11.01 -12.38 1.60
CA GLY A 491 -10.00 -13.36 2.03
C GLY A 491 -9.33 -14.17 0.90
N TRP A 492 -9.69 -13.94 -0.36
CA TRP A 492 -9.11 -14.61 -1.52
C TRP A 492 -8.26 -13.68 -2.39
N MET A 493 -7.14 -14.22 -2.88
CA MET A 493 -6.31 -13.64 -3.92
C MET A 493 -6.61 -14.35 -5.23
N VAL A 494 -7.05 -13.60 -6.23
CA VAL A 494 -7.30 -14.14 -7.57
C VAL A 494 -6.02 -14.05 -8.40
N GLU A 495 -5.56 -15.19 -8.87
CA GLU A 495 -4.32 -15.32 -9.62
C GLU A 495 -4.57 -16.06 -10.94
N PRO A 496 -4.51 -15.37 -12.10
CA PRO A 496 -4.56 -16.04 -13.39
C PRO A 496 -3.31 -16.88 -13.61
N VAL A 497 -3.48 -18.09 -14.11
CA VAL A 497 -2.42 -19.07 -14.36
C VAL A 497 -2.56 -19.68 -15.74
N TYR A 498 -1.46 -20.20 -16.27
CA TYR A 498 -1.46 -20.87 -17.56
C TYR A 498 -0.47 -22.02 -17.60
N ALA A 499 -0.71 -22.96 -18.49
CA ALA A 499 0.21 -24.03 -18.85
C ALA A 499 0.29 -24.15 -20.37
N THR A 500 1.33 -24.85 -20.83
CA THR A 500 1.48 -25.23 -22.24
C THR A 500 1.44 -26.75 -22.36
N ARG A 501 1.31 -27.27 -23.58
CA ARG A 501 1.35 -28.71 -23.80
C ARG A 501 2.73 -29.31 -23.50
N ASP A 502 3.78 -28.57 -23.86
CA ASP A 502 5.14 -29.12 -23.93
C ASP A 502 5.96 -28.87 -22.65
N THR A 503 5.45 -28.05 -21.71
CA THR A 503 6.11 -27.76 -20.42
C THR A 503 5.24 -28.24 -19.27
N ASN A 504 5.78 -29.08 -18.39
CA ASN A 504 5.04 -29.58 -17.22
C ASN A 504 4.88 -28.50 -16.15
N GLY A 505 3.67 -28.36 -15.61
CA GLY A 505 3.32 -27.39 -14.58
C GLY A 505 2.63 -26.13 -15.12
N TYR A 506 2.13 -25.33 -14.18
CA TYR A 506 1.49 -24.04 -14.44
C TYR A 506 2.38 -22.89 -13.97
N CYS A 507 2.31 -21.75 -14.67
CA CYS A 507 2.91 -20.49 -14.29
C CYS A 507 1.84 -19.43 -14.00
N TYR A 508 2.13 -18.47 -13.14
CA TYR A 508 1.32 -17.27 -13.00
C TYR A 508 1.37 -16.46 -14.30
N ALA A 509 0.24 -15.88 -14.70
CA ALA A 509 0.09 -15.14 -15.96
C ALA A 509 0.23 -13.61 -15.78
N HIS A 510 1.17 -13.17 -14.93
CA HIS A 510 1.24 -11.77 -14.49
C HIS A 510 1.46 -10.78 -15.65
N ARG A 511 2.24 -11.17 -16.66
CA ARG A 511 2.44 -10.34 -17.86
C ARG A 511 1.16 -10.17 -18.66
N PHE A 512 0.48 -11.29 -18.93
CA PHE A 512 -0.80 -11.26 -19.62
C PHE A 512 -1.82 -10.41 -18.85
N THR A 513 -1.96 -10.64 -17.55
CA THR A 513 -2.95 -9.92 -16.72
C THR A 513 -2.66 -8.42 -16.63
N SER A 514 -1.38 -8.02 -16.60
CA SER A 514 -0.99 -6.61 -16.65
C SER A 514 -1.46 -5.95 -17.95
N GLN A 515 -1.21 -6.59 -19.09
CA GLN A 515 -1.64 -6.09 -20.39
C GLN A 515 -3.17 -6.09 -20.52
N PHE A 516 -3.84 -7.12 -20.00
CA PHE A 516 -5.29 -7.26 -19.98
C PHE A 516 -5.97 -6.11 -19.21
N LEU A 517 -5.37 -5.68 -18.09
CA LEU A 517 -5.86 -4.55 -17.28
C LEU A 517 -5.42 -3.16 -17.79
N GLY A 518 -4.61 -3.11 -18.85
CA GLY A 518 -4.06 -1.86 -19.39
C GLY A 518 -3.01 -1.21 -18.49
N VAL A 519 -2.30 -1.99 -17.67
CA VAL A 519 -1.22 -1.52 -16.80
C VAL A 519 0.15 -1.94 -17.33
N SER A 520 1.22 -1.32 -16.81
CA SER A 520 2.58 -1.71 -17.19
C SER A 520 2.88 -3.15 -16.74
N ASP A 521 3.49 -3.94 -17.61
CA ASP A 521 3.94 -5.31 -17.36
C ASP A 521 5.44 -5.37 -16.96
N SER A 522 6.12 -4.23 -16.85
CA SER A 522 7.57 -4.17 -16.57
C SER A 522 7.94 -4.68 -15.18
N TRP A 523 6.97 -4.75 -14.27
CA TRP A 523 7.15 -5.33 -12.94
C TRP A 523 6.92 -6.85 -12.90
N ALA A 524 6.25 -7.39 -13.93
CA ALA A 524 5.63 -8.71 -13.91
C ALA A 524 6.61 -9.81 -14.37
N GLU A 525 6.61 -10.91 -13.61
CA GLU A 525 7.38 -12.11 -13.89
C GLU A 525 6.48 -13.34 -13.76
N ASP A 526 6.42 -14.15 -14.81
CA ASP A 526 5.62 -15.37 -14.85
C ASP A 526 6.41 -16.51 -14.21
N MET A 527 6.20 -16.70 -12.90
CA MET A 527 6.86 -17.73 -12.11
C MET A 527 6.01 -19.01 -12.02
N PRO A 528 6.62 -20.19 -11.77
CA PRO A 528 5.87 -21.41 -11.48
C PRO A 528 4.89 -21.21 -10.31
N VAL A 529 3.69 -21.79 -10.44
CA VAL A 529 2.63 -21.67 -9.45
C VAL A 529 3.05 -22.29 -8.11
N ASN A 530 2.89 -21.51 -7.04
CA ASN A 530 3.16 -21.94 -5.67
C ASN A 530 1.86 -22.11 -4.88
N ALA A 531 1.10 -23.15 -5.23
CA ALA A 531 -0.17 -23.48 -4.60
C ALA A 531 0.01 -24.30 -3.32
N ARG A 532 -0.85 -24.05 -2.32
CA ARG A 532 -0.81 -24.64 -0.98
C ARG A 532 -2.17 -25.17 -0.56
N GLU A 533 -2.20 -26.01 0.48
CA GLU A 533 -3.43 -26.56 1.04
C GLU A 533 -4.47 -25.47 1.33
N GLY A 534 -5.70 -25.65 0.84
CA GLY A 534 -6.79 -24.70 0.98
C GLY A 534 -6.95 -23.69 -0.17
N ASP A 535 -6.02 -23.67 -1.12
CA ASP A 535 -6.19 -22.97 -2.39
C ASP A 535 -7.16 -23.72 -3.32
N ILE A 536 -7.68 -22.99 -4.32
CA ILE A 536 -8.58 -23.54 -5.34
C ILE A 536 -7.96 -23.31 -6.71
N PHE A 537 -7.95 -24.36 -7.54
CA PHE A 537 -7.71 -24.26 -8.97
C PHE A 537 -9.05 -24.35 -9.70
N LEU A 538 -9.32 -23.38 -10.56
CA LEU A 538 -10.47 -23.35 -11.45
C LEU A 538 -9.96 -23.33 -12.89
N GLY A 539 -10.17 -24.46 -13.58
CA GLY A 539 -10.04 -24.58 -15.03
C GLY A 539 -11.11 -23.74 -15.72
N LEU A 540 -10.91 -22.42 -15.75
CA LEU A 540 -11.84 -21.47 -16.33
C LEU A 540 -11.86 -21.64 -17.85
N ASP A 541 -10.69 -21.64 -18.47
CA ASP A 541 -10.55 -21.80 -19.91
C ASP A 541 -10.26 -23.27 -20.26
N LEU A 542 -11.30 -24.02 -20.65
CA LEU A 542 -11.19 -25.47 -20.78
C LEU A 542 -10.47 -25.89 -22.06
N GLN A 543 -9.16 -26.03 -21.97
CA GLN A 543 -8.29 -26.49 -23.06
C GLN A 543 -7.98 -27.99 -22.90
N SER A 544 -8.76 -28.85 -23.56
CA SER A 544 -8.73 -30.31 -23.34
C SER A 544 -7.35 -30.96 -23.54
N VAL A 545 -6.51 -30.41 -24.43
CA VAL A 545 -5.17 -30.96 -24.73
C VAL A 545 -4.18 -30.64 -23.60
N VAL A 546 -4.15 -29.40 -23.12
CA VAL A 546 -3.29 -28.90 -22.04
C VAL A 546 -3.72 -29.54 -20.73
N VAL A 547 -5.02 -29.51 -20.39
CA VAL A 547 -5.53 -30.15 -19.17
C VAL A 547 -5.12 -31.62 -19.09
N SER A 548 -5.19 -32.32 -20.22
CA SER A 548 -4.82 -33.72 -20.27
C SER A 548 -3.30 -33.94 -20.23
N ALA A 549 -2.50 -33.07 -20.85
CA ALA A 549 -1.04 -33.09 -20.73
C ALA A 549 -0.57 -32.79 -19.30
N GLN A 550 -1.30 -31.95 -18.57
CA GLN A 550 -0.99 -31.53 -17.20
C GLN A 550 -1.63 -32.41 -16.11
N LYS A 551 -2.21 -33.56 -16.49
CA LYS A 551 -2.94 -34.43 -15.57
C LYS A 551 -2.13 -34.78 -14.32
N ASP A 552 -0.88 -35.20 -14.47
CA ASP A 552 -0.04 -35.63 -13.34
C ASP A 552 0.31 -34.47 -12.41
N TYR A 553 0.54 -33.28 -12.97
CA TYR A 553 0.76 -32.06 -12.20
C TYR A 553 -0.49 -31.68 -11.39
N LEU A 554 -1.67 -31.69 -12.02
CA LEU A 554 -2.94 -31.40 -11.35
C LEU A 554 -3.28 -32.45 -10.28
N LEU A 555 -2.97 -33.73 -10.52
CA LEU A 555 -3.10 -34.77 -9.48
C LEU A 555 -2.19 -34.47 -8.28
N SER A 556 -0.96 -34.00 -8.51
CA SER A 556 -0.06 -33.59 -7.43
C SER A 556 -0.58 -32.39 -6.62
N LEU A 557 -1.30 -31.46 -7.26
CA LEU A 557 -1.97 -30.37 -6.56
C LEU A 557 -3.13 -30.88 -5.71
N ASN A 558 -3.96 -31.75 -6.29
CA ASN A 558 -5.11 -32.32 -5.59
C ASN A 558 -4.70 -33.13 -4.34
N GLN A 559 -3.64 -33.93 -4.46
CA GLN A 559 -3.06 -34.69 -3.35
C GLN A 559 -2.48 -33.81 -2.24
N ARG A 560 -2.09 -32.56 -2.55
CA ARG A 560 -1.66 -31.55 -1.57
C ARG A 560 -2.81 -30.79 -0.91
N GLY A 561 -4.06 -31.15 -1.20
CA GLY A 561 -5.25 -30.53 -0.62
C GLY A 561 -5.73 -29.27 -1.37
N ILE A 562 -5.26 -29.04 -2.60
CA ILE A 562 -5.83 -28.02 -3.50
C ILE A 562 -7.11 -28.59 -4.10
N LYS A 563 -8.19 -27.81 -4.04
CA LYS A 563 -9.46 -28.19 -4.69
C LYS A 563 -9.45 -27.80 -6.15
N ILE A 564 -9.81 -28.73 -7.03
CA ILE A 564 -9.69 -28.56 -8.49
C ILE A 564 -11.08 -28.71 -9.13
N TYR A 565 -11.51 -27.65 -9.80
CA TYR A 565 -12.77 -27.57 -10.54
C TYR A 565 -12.54 -27.15 -11.98
N PHE A 566 -13.44 -27.51 -12.89
CA PHE A 566 -13.40 -27.08 -14.29
C PHE A 566 -14.74 -26.52 -14.74
N VAL A 567 -14.71 -25.52 -15.62
CA VAL A 567 -15.91 -25.03 -16.30
C VAL A 567 -16.16 -25.88 -17.54
N VAL A 568 -17.35 -26.46 -17.65
CA VAL A 568 -17.75 -27.28 -18.81
C VAL A 568 -18.71 -26.49 -19.68
N TYR A 569 -18.23 -26.16 -20.88
CA TYR A 569 -18.95 -25.35 -21.86
C TYR A 569 -19.89 -26.17 -22.72
N ASP A 570 -19.40 -27.28 -23.28
CA ASP A 570 -20.15 -28.07 -24.23
C ASP A 570 -19.75 -29.55 -24.16
N LEU A 571 -20.75 -30.42 -24.33
CA LEU A 571 -20.61 -31.86 -24.44
C LEU A 571 -21.00 -32.39 -25.84
N SER A 572 -21.45 -31.51 -26.73
CA SER A 572 -21.88 -31.86 -28.09
C SER A 572 -20.80 -32.59 -28.90
N PRO A 573 -19.49 -32.28 -28.81
CA PRO A 573 -18.46 -33.06 -29.49
C PRO A 573 -18.40 -34.53 -29.09
N ILE A 574 -18.89 -34.87 -27.89
CA ILE A 574 -18.96 -36.24 -27.37
C ILE A 574 -20.32 -36.88 -27.67
N LEU A 575 -21.40 -36.11 -27.55
CA LEU A 575 -22.77 -36.61 -27.71
C LEU A 575 -23.21 -36.73 -29.18
N LEU A 576 -22.62 -35.92 -30.06
CA LEU A 576 -22.97 -35.81 -31.49
C LEU A 576 -21.71 -35.84 -32.39
N PRO A 577 -20.84 -36.87 -32.26
CA PRO A 577 -19.54 -36.89 -32.95
C PRO A 577 -19.64 -36.78 -34.47
N GLN A 578 -20.75 -37.22 -35.07
CA GLN A 578 -21.04 -37.12 -36.51
C GLN A 578 -21.12 -35.68 -37.06
N ILE A 579 -21.20 -34.67 -36.17
CA ILE A 579 -21.30 -33.25 -36.54
C ILE A 579 -19.93 -32.58 -36.49
N PHE A 580 -18.98 -33.13 -35.75
CA PHE A 580 -17.66 -32.55 -35.51
C PHE A 580 -16.58 -33.29 -36.33
N SER A 581 -15.38 -32.70 -36.41
CA SER A 581 -14.22 -33.35 -37.04
C SER A 581 -13.83 -34.63 -36.31
N ASP A 582 -13.27 -35.60 -37.03
CA ASP A 582 -12.91 -36.92 -36.49
C ASP A 582 -12.06 -36.89 -35.21
N ASP A 583 -11.17 -35.90 -35.04
CA ASP A 583 -10.31 -35.77 -33.85
C ASP A 583 -11.01 -35.12 -32.64
N ALA A 584 -12.13 -34.41 -32.84
CA ALA A 584 -12.77 -33.61 -31.80
C ALA A 584 -13.40 -34.47 -30.71
N GLU A 585 -14.05 -35.58 -31.07
CA GLU A 585 -14.64 -36.51 -30.10
C GLU A 585 -13.55 -37.07 -29.17
N ALA A 586 -12.45 -37.57 -29.74
CA ALA A 586 -11.38 -38.19 -28.98
C ALA A 586 -10.70 -37.20 -28.02
N ILE A 587 -10.44 -35.97 -28.48
CA ILE A 587 -9.83 -34.91 -27.67
C ILE A 587 -10.75 -34.50 -26.51
N HIS A 588 -12.03 -34.25 -26.78
CA HIS A 588 -12.99 -33.84 -25.74
C HIS A 588 -13.27 -34.97 -24.75
N GLN A 589 -13.38 -36.22 -25.21
CA GLN A 589 -13.57 -37.37 -24.33
C GLN A 589 -12.35 -37.59 -23.44
N TRP A 590 -11.13 -37.40 -23.96
CA TRP A 590 -9.90 -37.48 -23.17
C TRP A 590 -9.82 -36.37 -22.13
N GLY A 591 -10.11 -35.12 -22.52
CA GLY A 591 -10.21 -33.98 -21.61
C GLY A 591 -11.23 -34.21 -20.51
N LEU A 592 -12.44 -34.64 -20.86
CA LEU A 592 -13.51 -34.92 -19.89
C LEU A 592 -13.09 -36.01 -18.89
N LYS A 593 -12.53 -37.13 -19.37
CA LYS A 593 -12.02 -38.20 -18.48
C LYS A 593 -10.95 -37.67 -17.51
N THR A 594 -10.12 -36.73 -17.93
CA THR A 594 -9.14 -36.08 -17.06
C THR A 594 -9.82 -35.21 -15.99
N ILE A 595 -10.75 -34.33 -16.38
CA ILE A 595 -11.51 -33.46 -15.46
C ILE A 595 -12.20 -34.28 -14.36
N LEU A 596 -12.76 -35.44 -14.73
CA LEU A 596 -13.48 -36.30 -13.79
C LEU A 596 -12.58 -36.98 -12.74
N CYS A 597 -11.25 -36.86 -12.83
CA CYS A 597 -10.35 -37.28 -11.76
C CYS A 597 -10.36 -36.33 -10.56
N PHE A 598 -10.93 -35.12 -10.70
CA PHE A 598 -10.84 -34.02 -9.72
C PHE A 598 -12.16 -33.73 -9.01
N ASP A 599 -12.22 -32.69 -8.19
CA ASP A 599 -13.30 -32.47 -7.21
C ASP A 599 -14.67 -32.15 -7.82
N GLY A 600 -14.74 -31.47 -8.97
CA GLY A 600 -16.02 -31.10 -9.55
C GLY A 600 -15.98 -30.33 -10.88
N ALA A 601 -17.16 -30.01 -11.38
CA ALA A 601 -17.36 -29.18 -12.56
C ALA A 601 -18.50 -28.17 -12.39
N ILE A 602 -18.37 -27.03 -13.08
CA ILE A 602 -19.37 -25.98 -13.17
C ILE A 602 -19.81 -25.89 -14.64
N CYS A 603 -21.05 -26.24 -14.93
CA CYS A 603 -21.56 -26.19 -16.30
C CYS A 603 -22.16 -24.81 -16.61
N ILE A 604 -22.08 -24.39 -17.87
CA ILE A 604 -22.63 -23.09 -18.32
C ILE A 604 -24.16 -23.02 -18.42
N SER A 605 -24.84 -24.14 -18.14
CA SER A 605 -26.29 -24.22 -18.05
C SER A 605 -26.70 -25.46 -17.28
N ARG A 606 -27.95 -25.46 -16.80
CA ARG A 606 -28.56 -26.66 -16.22
C ARG A 606 -28.62 -27.83 -17.21
N ALA A 607 -28.87 -27.56 -18.49
CA ALA A 607 -28.94 -28.59 -19.52
C ALA A 607 -27.60 -29.34 -19.67
N VAL A 608 -26.49 -28.61 -19.71
CA VAL A 608 -25.15 -29.21 -19.77
C VAL A 608 -24.81 -29.95 -18.48
N ALA A 609 -25.26 -29.47 -17.31
CA ALA A 609 -25.12 -30.20 -16.06
C ALA A 609 -25.91 -31.52 -16.06
N ASP A 610 -27.17 -31.51 -16.49
CA ASP A 610 -28.00 -32.69 -16.56
C ASP A 610 -27.39 -33.72 -17.54
N GLN A 611 -26.90 -33.27 -18.71
CA GLN A 611 -26.17 -34.12 -19.67
C GLN A 611 -24.88 -34.72 -19.07
N LEU A 612 -24.08 -33.91 -18.36
CA LEU A 612 -22.87 -34.42 -17.70
C LEU A 612 -23.21 -35.43 -16.60
N TYR A 613 -24.29 -35.18 -15.86
CA TYR A 613 -24.79 -36.10 -14.83
C TYR A 613 -25.19 -37.44 -15.43
N GLU A 614 -25.97 -37.44 -16.53
CA GLU A 614 -26.35 -38.66 -17.25
C GLU A 614 -25.12 -39.41 -17.78
N TRP A 615 -24.17 -38.68 -18.37
CA TRP A 615 -22.92 -39.26 -18.85
C TRP A 615 -22.14 -39.91 -17.69
N LEU A 616 -22.09 -39.26 -16.52
CA LEU A 616 -21.44 -39.78 -15.32
C LEU A 616 -22.11 -41.05 -14.77
N GLN A 617 -23.43 -41.21 -14.90
CA GLN A 617 -24.12 -42.44 -14.47
C GLN A 617 -23.66 -43.65 -15.29
N VAL A 618 -23.30 -43.44 -16.56
CA VAL A 618 -22.92 -44.51 -17.49
C VAL A 618 -21.42 -44.77 -17.48
N PHE A 619 -20.60 -43.72 -17.51
CA PHE A 619 -19.16 -43.81 -17.72
C PHE A 619 -18.32 -43.41 -16.49
N GLY A 620 -18.96 -42.93 -15.42
CA GLY A 620 -18.29 -42.51 -14.18
C GLY A 620 -17.71 -43.67 -13.39
N SER A 621 -16.66 -43.37 -12.62
CA SER A 621 -16.06 -44.31 -11.66
C SER A 621 -16.70 -44.17 -10.28
N LYS A 622 -16.67 -45.23 -9.45
CA LYS A 622 -17.02 -45.10 -8.03
C LYS A 622 -16.01 -44.20 -7.31
N ARG A 623 -16.50 -43.29 -6.48
CA ARG A 623 -15.68 -42.31 -5.75
C ARG A 623 -15.99 -42.36 -4.26
N GLU A 624 -14.96 -42.15 -3.44
CA GLU A 624 -15.15 -41.98 -1.99
C GLU A 624 -15.77 -40.62 -1.66
N GLN A 625 -15.38 -39.58 -2.41
CA GLN A 625 -15.95 -38.24 -2.32
C GLN A 625 -16.82 -37.95 -3.55
N PRO A 626 -18.04 -37.41 -3.37
CA PRO A 626 -18.94 -37.11 -4.47
C PRO A 626 -18.31 -36.06 -5.40
N PHE A 627 -18.49 -36.24 -6.71
CA PHE A 627 -18.13 -35.23 -7.69
C PHE A 627 -19.11 -34.05 -7.57
N VAL A 628 -18.59 -32.86 -7.29
CA VAL A 628 -19.42 -31.66 -7.12
C VAL A 628 -19.82 -31.16 -8.50
N LEU A 629 -21.11 -31.17 -8.79
CA LEU A 629 -21.67 -30.67 -10.03
C LEU A 629 -22.55 -29.46 -9.74
N SER A 630 -22.25 -28.34 -10.38
CA SER A 630 -23.02 -27.11 -10.31
C SER A 630 -23.21 -26.52 -11.70
N TRP A 631 -24.01 -25.46 -11.81
CA TRP A 631 -24.19 -24.73 -13.06
C TRP A 631 -24.38 -23.23 -12.81
N LEU A 632 -24.03 -22.44 -13.81
CA LEU A 632 -24.23 -20.98 -13.85
C LEU A 632 -24.94 -20.59 -15.15
N HIS A 633 -25.50 -19.39 -15.20
CA HIS A 633 -25.99 -18.82 -16.44
C HIS A 633 -24.85 -18.07 -17.15
N GLN A 634 -24.67 -18.29 -18.45
CA GLN A 634 -23.86 -17.37 -19.26
C GLN A 634 -24.55 -16.00 -19.29
N GLY A 635 -23.80 -14.96 -18.88
CA GLY A 635 -24.28 -13.58 -18.91
C GLY A 635 -24.56 -13.10 -20.34
N SER A 636 -25.49 -12.16 -20.49
CA SER A 636 -25.94 -11.63 -21.79
C SER A 636 -25.42 -10.21 -22.09
N GLY A 637 -24.46 -9.70 -21.32
CA GLY A 637 -23.94 -8.33 -21.46
C GLY A 637 -23.02 -8.20 -22.67
N ILE A 638 -23.40 -7.37 -23.63
CA ILE A 638 -22.59 -7.01 -24.81
C ILE A 638 -21.83 -5.66 -24.57
N GLU A 639 -22.18 -4.93 -23.50
CA GLU A 639 -21.84 -3.51 -23.33
C GLU A 639 -20.36 -3.22 -22.99
N ASP A 640 -19.53 -4.21 -22.62
CA ASP A 640 -18.20 -3.99 -22.03
C ASP A 640 -17.00 -4.52 -22.85
N SER A 641 -17.16 -4.90 -24.12
CA SER A 641 -16.00 -5.31 -24.93
C SER A 641 -15.17 -4.09 -25.39
N VAL A 642 -14.08 -3.83 -24.65
CA VAL A 642 -13.05 -2.79 -24.94
C VAL A 642 -12.45 -2.94 -26.35
N LEU A 643 -12.66 -4.08 -27.01
CA LEU A 643 -12.09 -4.43 -28.31
C LEU A 643 -12.89 -3.95 -29.54
N SER A 644 -14.04 -3.30 -29.38
CA SER A 644 -14.90 -2.90 -30.51
C SER A 644 -14.59 -1.51 -31.09
N LEU A 645 -13.32 -1.20 -31.36
CA LEU A 645 -12.93 0.00 -32.10
C LEU A 645 -13.11 -0.19 -33.62
N GLY A 646 -14.33 0.07 -34.09
CA GLY A 646 -14.62 0.24 -35.51
C GLY A 646 -16.08 -0.04 -35.87
N MET A 647 -16.77 0.98 -36.40
CA MET A 647 -17.95 0.76 -37.23
C MET A 647 -17.49 0.72 -38.68
N SER A 648 -17.86 -0.33 -39.40
CA SER A 648 -17.75 -0.34 -40.86
C SER A 648 -18.66 0.75 -41.45
N THR A 649 -18.26 1.33 -42.57
CA THR A 649 -18.97 2.45 -43.21
C THR A 649 -20.38 2.10 -43.72
N ASP A 650 -20.70 0.81 -43.82
CA ASP A 650 -21.99 0.27 -44.26
C ASP A 650 -22.99 0.05 -43.11
N ALA A 651 -22.58 0.21 -41.85
CA ALA A 651 -23.44 -0.10 -40.69
C ALA A 651 -24.75 0.69 -40.68
N ASP A 652 -24.70 1.98 -41.00
CA ASP A 652 -25.89 2.83 -41.05
C ASP A 652 -26.73 2.58 -42.31
N GLN A 653 -26.11 2.14 -43.42
CA GLN A 653 -26.81 1.76 -44.65
C GLN A 653 -27.60 0.46 -44.46
N VAL A 654 -26.98 -0.57 -43.88
CA VAL A 654 -27.65 -1.82 -43.54
C VAL A 654 -28.76 -1.55 -42.53
N ALA A 655 -28.50 -0.79 -41.46
CA ALA A 655 -29.52 -0.44 -40.48
C ALA A 655 -30.72 0.33 -41.08
N ALA A 656 -30.50 1.16 -42.11
CA ALA A 656 -31.57 1.81 -42.86
C ALA A 656 -32.37 0.80 -43.71
N ALA A 657 -31.69 -0.14 -44.36
CA ALA A 657 -32.34 -1.19 -45.15
C ALA A 657 -33.16 -2.17 -44.28
N LEU A 658 -32.68 -2.48 -43.07
CA LEU A 658 -33.41 -3.34 -42.11
C LEU A 658 -34.74 -2.73 -41.62
N LYS A 659 -34.94 -1.42 -41.75
CA LYS A 659 -36.24 -0.77 -41.42
C LYS A 659 -37.30 -0.96 -42.49
N THR A 660 -36.91 -1.36 -43.70
CA THR A 660 -37.85 -1.41 -44.83
C THR A 660 -38.89 -2.51 -44.65
N TRP A 661 -38.48 -3.68 -44.16
CA TRP A 661 -39.33 -4.84 -43.86
C TRP A 661 -39.01 -5.44 -42.48
N LEU A 662 -39.90 -6.31 -42.00
CA LEU A 662 -39.69 -7.09 -40.79
C LEU A 662 -38.35 -7.85 -40.90
N SER A 663 -37.41 -7.56 -39.99
CA SER A 663 -36.09 -8.17 -40.02
C SER A 663 -35.98 -9.30 -39.01
N LEU A 664 -35.68 -10.50 -39.49
CA LEU A 664 -35.39 -11.67 -38.66
C LEU A 664 -33.90 -11.95 -38.68
N LEU A 665 -33.35 -12.18 -37.50
CA LEU A 665 -31.93 -12.29 -37.24
C LEU A 665 -31.54 -13.74 -36.98
N LEU A 666 -30.41 -14.17 -37.54
CA LEU A 666 -29.77 -15.45 -37.29
C LEU A 666 -28.32 -15.18 -36.88
N VAL A 667 -27.95 -15.51 -35.64
CA VAL A 667 -26.59 -15.30 -35.08
C VAL A 667 -25.99 -16.65 -34.70
N GLY A 668 -24.75 -16.92 -35.11
CA GLY A 668 -24.01 -18.11 -34.62
C GLY A 668 -22.66 -18.33 -35.28
N THR A 669 -21.79 -19.10 -34.65
CA THR A 669 -20.56 -19.68 -35.23
C THR A 669 -20.84 -21.14 -35.58
N THR A 670 -20.40 -21.54 -36.77
CA THR A 670 -20.27 -22.90 -37.36
C THR A 670 -21.22 -24.08 -37.10
N GLU A 671 -21.91 -24.27 -35.99
CA GLU A 671 -22.47 -25.59 -35.63
C GLU A 671 -23.88 -25.88 -36.14
N SER A 672 -24.60 -24.88 -36.67
CA SER A 672 -25.91 -25.09 -37.28
C SER A 672 -25.80 -25.31 -38.79
N HIS A 673 -25.18 -26.42 -39.21
CA HIS A 673 -25.01 -26.76 -40.63
C HIS A 673 -26.35 -26.88 -41.37
N ARG A 674 -27.46 -27.20 -40.68
CA ARG A 674 -28.80 -27.34 -41.27
C ARG A 674 -29.65 -26.07 -41.20
N GLY A 675 -29.55 -25.28 -40.13
CA GLY A 675 -30.32 -24.03 -40.01
C GLY A 675 -29.95 -23.02 -41.09
N ARG A 676 -28.67 -22.96 -41.48
CA ARG A 676 -28.18 -22.06 -42.53
C ARG A 676 -28.66 -22.38 -43.94
N THR A 677 -29.13 -23.60 -44.22
CA THR A 677 -29.74 -23.95 -45.52
C THR A 677 -31.25 -23.92 -45.47
N GLN A 678 -31.86 -24.34 -44.36
CA GLN A 678 -33.31 -24.38 -44.19
C GLN A 678 -33.90 -22.98 -44.00
N THR A 679 -33.26 -22.10 -43.24
CA THR A 679 -33.78 -20.75 -43.00
C THR A 679 -33.83 -19.92 -44.28
N PRO A 680 -32.77 -19.84 -45.12
CA PRO A 680 -32.89 -19.15 -46.41
C PRO A 680 -33.95 -19.77 -47.34
N ALA A 681 -34.04 -21.11 -47.41
CA ALA A 681 -35.04 -21.80 -48.22
C ALA A 681 -36.49 -21.54 -47.73
N ALA A 682 -36.70 -21.49 -46.41
CA ALA A 682 -37.99 -21.12 -45.83
C ALA A 682 -38.37 -19.66 -46.16
N PHE A 683 -37.38 -18.76 -46.21
CA PHE A 683 -37.59 -17.38 -46.64
C PHE A 683 -37.88 -17.24 -48.14
N GLU A 684 -37.41 -18.17 -48.98
CA GLU A 684 -37.85 -18.24 -50.38
C GLU A 684 -39.32 -18.63 -50.49
N LEU A 685 -39.74 -19.67 -49.74
CA LEU A 685 -41.14 -20.12 -49.74
C LEU A 685 -42.07 -19.02 -49.22
N LEU A 686 -41.72 -18.38 -48.10
CA LEU A 686 -42.47 -17.24 -47.56
C LEU A 686 -42.63 -16.11 -48.59
N ARG A 687 -41.59 -15.85 -49.37
CA ARG A 687 -41.62 -14.84 -50.42
C ARG A 687 -42.45 -15.28 -51.63
N GLY A 688 -42.40 -16.56 -52.00
CA GLY A 688 -43.26 -17.15 -53.02
C GLY A 688 -44.76 -17.03 -52.70
N GLU A 689 -45.09 -16.96 -51.41
CA GLU A 689 -46.45 -16.72 -50.90
C GLU A 689 -46.81 -15.23 -50.75
N GLY A 690 -45.93 -14.31 -51.17
CA GLY A 690 -46.15 -12.87 -51.11
C GLY A 690 -45.81 -12.21 -49.77
N ASN A 691 -45.18 -12.94 -48.83
CA ASN A 691 -44.74 -12.38 -47.56
C ASN A 691 -43.32 -11.79 -47.67
N HIS A 692 -43.16 -10.55 -47.19
CA HIS A 692 -41.93 -9.79 -47.34
C HIS A 692 -41.22 -9.60 -45.99
N ALA A 693 -40.09 -10.28 -45.81
CA ALA A 693 -39.24 -10.17 -44.63
C ALA A 693 -37.76 -10.10 -45.03
N ASN A 694 -36.97 -9.39 -44.21
CA ASN A 694 -35.52 -9.37 -44.30
C ASN A 694 -34.96 -10.52 -43.47
N LEU A 695 -33.97 -11.23 -44.01
CA LEU A 695 -33.17 -12.21 -43.26
C LEU A 695 -31.77 -11.63 -43.05
N VAL A 696 -31.34 -11.55 -41.80
CA VAL A 696 -30.00 -11.09 -41.42
C VAL A 696 -29.23 -12.25 -40.82
N ILE A 697 -28.10 -12.59 -41.41
CA ILE A 697 -27.23 -13.67 -40.97
C ILE A 697 -25.92 -13.06 -40.48
N ILE A 698 -25.52 -13.39 -39.25
CA ILE A 698 -24.27 -12.93 -38.64
C ILE A 698 -23.41 -14.14 -38.26
N GLY A 699 -22.17 -14.18 -38.77
CA GLY A 699 -21.20 -15.23 -38.48
C GLY A 699 -19.99 -15.22 -39.42
N LYS A 700 -18.83 -15.73 -38.96
CA LYS A 700 -17.60 -15.89 -39.77
C LYS A 700 -17.76 -17.02 -40.81
N GLN A 701 -17.05 -16.89 -41.93
CA GLN A 701 -16.90 -17.95 -42.94
C GLN A 701 -15.83 -18.94 -42.48
N GLU A 702 -16.15 -20.24 -42.45
CA GLU A 702 -15.17 -21.31 -42.18
C GLU A 702 -15.09 -22.30 -43.35
N ALA A 703 -13.95 -22.97 -43.47
CA ALA A 703 -13.50 -23.70 -44.66
C ALA A 703 -14.36 -24.93 -45.02
N ILE A 704 -15.18 -25.44 -44.10
CA ILE A 704 -15.91 -26.70 -44.26
C ILE A 704 -17.20 -26.56 -45.11
N VAL A 705 -17.63 -25.34 -45.45
CA VAL A 705 -18.93 -25.10 -46.13
C VAL A 705 -18.79 -24.33 -47.44
N GLU A 706 -17.89 -24.73 -48.35
CA GLU A 706 -17.78 -24.08 -49.67
C GLU A 706 -19.07 -24.25 -50.52
N ALA A 707 -19.69 -25.45 -50.52
CA ALA A 707 -20.80 -25.76 -51.43
C ALA A 707 -22.13 -25.05 -51.12
N SER A 708 -22.41 -24.72 -49.85
CA SER A 708 -23.66 -24.02 -49.47
C SER A 708 -23.51 -22.50 -49.48
N ILE A 709 -22.28 -21.99 -49.30
CA ILE A 709 -21.97 -20.56 -49.33
C ILE A 709 -21.98 -20.00 -50.75
N GLU A 710 -21.54 -20.78 -51.75
CA GLU A 710 -21.65 -20.36 -53.16
C GLU A 710 -23.10 -20.08 -53.58
N LYS A 711 -24.06 -20.88 -53.10
CA LYS A 711 -25.49 -20.65 -53.35
C LYS A 711 -25.97 -19.33 -52.75
N LEU A 712 -25.55 -19.00 -51.53
CA LEU A 712 -25.92 -17.74 -50.86
C LEU A 712 -25.24 -16.50 -51.46
N ARG A 713 -24.06 -16.63 -52.07
CA ARG A 713 -23.35 -15.52 -52.73
C ARG A 713 -23.98 -15.13 -54.07
N ILE A 714 -24.61 -16.08 -54.76
CA ILE A 714 -25.26 -15.87 -56.07
C ILE A 714 -26.74 -15.51 -55.88
N TYR A 715 -27.20 -15.34 -54.64
CA TYR A 715 -28.60 -14.99 -54.36
C TYR A 715 -28.96 -13.61 -54.93
N PRO A 716 -30.01 -13.50 -55.76
CA PRO A 716 -30.41 -12.23 -56.39
C PRO A 716 -30.76 -11.10 -55.40
N GLU A 717 -31.03 -11.47 -54.14
CA GLU A 717 -31.56 -10.63 -53.08
C GLU A 717 -30.53 -10.34 -51.98
N LEU A 718 -29.30 -10.82 -52.14
CA LEU A 718 -28.17 -10.51 -51.26
C LEU A 718 -27.87 -9.01 -51.31
N GLY A 719 -27.80 -8.37 -50.14
CA GLY A 719 -27.61 -6.92 -49.98
C GLY A 719 -28.88 -6.08 -50.16
N LYS A 720 -30.04 -6.69 -50.46
CA LYS A 720 -31.35 -6.00 -50.56
C LYS A 720 -32.30 -6.42 -49.44
N HIS A 721 -32.57 -7.73 -49.36
CA HIS A 721 -33.49 -8.33 -48.38
C HIS A 721 -32.89 -9.56 -47.67
N LEU A 722 -31.71 -10.00 -48.10
CA LEU A 722 -30.87 -10.96 -47.40
C LEU A 722 -29.54 -10.26 -47.08
N PHE A 723 -29.21 -10.13 -45.80
CA PHE A 723 -27.97 -9.50 -45.35
C PHE A 723 -27.08 -10.54 -44.69
N TRP A 724 -25.86 -10.71 -45.18
CA TRP A 724 -24.86 -11.53 -44.51
C TRP A 724 -23.73 -10.61 -44.03
N LEU A 725 -23.62 -10.51 -42.70
CA LEU A 725 -22.68 -9.65 -42.01
C LEU A 725 -21.61 -10.51 -41.35
N ALA A 726 -20.47 -10.66 -42.02
CA ALA A 726 -19.36 -11.47 -41.52
C ALA A 726 -18.38 -10.62 -40.71
N GLY A 727 -18.04 -11.06 -39.50
CA GLY A 727 -16.97 -10.45 -38.68
C GLY A 727 -17.26 -9.01 -38.21
N ILE A 728 -18.53 -8.64 -38.03
CA ILE A 728 -18.91 -7.33 -37.53
C ILE A 728 -18.54 -7.16 -36.04
N SER A 729 -18.31 -5.91 -35.62
CA SER A 729 -18.03 -5.58 -34.22
C SER A 729 -19.28 -5.73 -33.35
N ASP A 730 -19.10 -5.94 -32.04
CA ASP A 730 -20.20 -6.07 -31.06
C ASP A 730 -21.15 -4.87 -31.09
N LYS A 731 -20.60 -3.66 -31.23
CA LYS A 731 -21.40 -2.43 -31.39
C LYS A 731 -22.26 -2.41 -32.66
N TYR A 732 -21.81 -3.08 -33.73
CA TYR A 732 -22.62 -3.25 -34.93
C TYR A 732 -23.65 -4.38 -34.73
N LEU A 733 -23.27 -5.48 -34.08
CA LEU A 733 -24.19 -6.55 -33.69
C LEU A 733 -25.36 -6.02 -32.83
N GLU A 734 -25.10 -5.18 -31.83
CA GLU A 734 -26.12 -4.51 -31.01
C GLU A 734 -27.08 -3.67 -31.86
N LYS A 735 -26.55 -2.89 -32.82
CA LYS A 735 -27.37 -2.11 -33.76
C LYS A 735 -28.30 -3.03 -34.56
N VAL A 736 -27.82 -4.20 -34.99
CA VAL A 736 -28.64 -5.16 -35.74
C VAL A 736 -29.68 -5.82 -34.84
N TYR A 737 -29.33 -6.21 -33.61
CA TYR A 737 -30.29 -6.70 -32.61
C TYR A 737 -31.40 -5.67 -32.37
N ALA A 738 -31.04 -4.40 -32.16
CA ALA A 738 -31.99 -3.31 -31.93
C ALA A 738 -32.88 -2.95 -33.15
N LYS A 739 -32.60 -3.53 -34.32
CA LYS A 739 -33.36 -3.33 -35.57
C LYS A 739 -34.04 -4.60 -36.07
N SER A 740 -33.80 -5.73 -35.40
CA SER A 740 -34.41 -7.01 -35.73
C SER A 740 -35.64 -7.22 -34.84
N ALA A 741 -36.70 -7.77 -35.41
CA ALA A 741 -37.94 -8.02 -34.70
C ALA A 741 -37.97 -9.41 -34.03
N CYS A 742 -37.12 -10.33 -34.49
CA CYS A 742 -37.07 -11.70 -34.00
C CYS A 742 -35.66 -12.28 -34.20
N LEU A 743 -35.20 -13.09 -33.25
CA LEU A 743 -34.02 -13.95 -33.37
C LEU A 743 -34.50 -15.37 -33.70
N ILE A 744 -33.96 -15.95 -34.76
CA ILE A 744 -34.18 -17.34 -35.16
C ILE A 744 -33.06 -18.16 -34.56
N GLU A 745 -33.41 -19.10 -33.69
CA GLU A 745 -32.50 -20.11 -33.15
C GLU A 745 -32.91 -21.48 -33.70
N VAL A 746 -32.04 -22.12 -34.49
CA VAL A 746 -32.30 -23.46 -35.05
C VAL A 746 -31.51 -24.48 -34.24
N LYS A 747 -32.17 -25.15 -33.29
CA LYS A 747 -31.59 -26.26 -32.53
C LYS A 747 -31.90 -27.59 -33.22
N THR A 748 -30.87 -28.39 -33.44
CA THR A 748 -30.98 -29.77 -33.94
C THR A 748 -30.73 -30.75 -32.80
N GLU A 749 -31.73 -30.97 -31.94
CA GLU A 749 -31.62 -32.00 -30.88
C GLU A 749 -32.32 -33.33 -31.23
N GLN A 750 -33.06 -33.44 -32.34
CA GLN A 750 -33.76 -34.69 -32.66
C GLN A 750 -33.77 -34.96 -34.16
N ALA A 751 -32.82 -35.77 -34.64
CA ALA A 751 -32.76 -36.26 -36.02
C ALA A 751 -33.09 -37.75 -36.15
N THR A 752 -33.89 -38.32 -35.23
CA THR A 752 -34.27 -39.75 -35.26
C THR A 752 -35.76 -40.04 -35.22
N GLN A 753 -36.65 -39.04 -35.30
CA GLN A 753 -38.12 -39.26 -35.24
C GLN A 753 -38.91 -38.63 -36.40
N LEU A 754 -38.37 -38.60 -37.62
CA LEU A 754 -39.15 -38.13 -38.79
C LEU A 754 -39.77 -39.24 -39.67
N ASP A 755 -39.54 -40.52 -39.39
CA ASP A 755 -40.06 -41.62 -40.24
C ASP A 755 -41.41 -42.22 -39.78
N THR A 756 -41.94 -41.84 -38.62
CA THR A 756 -43.16 -42.47 -38.06
C THR A 756 -44.46 -41.69 -38.27
N LEU A 757 -44.42 -40.43 -38.71
CA LEU A 757 -45.63 -39.59 -38.83
C LEU A 757 -46.39 -39.81 -40.15
N ASP A 758 -45.73 -40.30 -41.19
CA ASP A 758 -46.37 -40.56 -42.50
C ASP A 758 -47.22 -41.84 -42.51
N GLN A 759 -47.05 -42.74 -41.54
CA GLN A 759 -47.82 -44.01 -41.45
C GLN A 759 -49.16 -43.85 -40.71
N GLU A 760 -49.28 -42.93 -39.76
CA GLU A 760 -50.52 -42.75 -38.98
C GLU A 760 -51.60 -41.94 -39.72
N ILE A 761 -51.19 -41.05 -40.64
CA ILE A 761 -52.12 -40.23 -41.42
C ILE A 761 -52.85 -41.07 -42.50
N LEU A 762 -52.23 -42.14 -43.00
CA LEU A 762 -52.85 -43.06 -43.96
C LEU A 762 -53.88 -44.02 -43.35
N ALA A 763 -53.81 -44.28 -42.03
CA ALA A 763 -54.74 -45.16 -41.33
C ALA A 763 -56.08 -44.48 -40.99
N LEU A 764 -56.09 -43.16 -40.82
CA LEU A 764 -57.27 -42.38 -40.41
C LEU A 764 -58.26 -42.09 -41.55
N VAL A 765 -57.83 -42.20 -42.81
CA VAL A 765 -58.68 -41.90 -43.98
C VAL A 765 -59.62 -43.07 -44.34
N TYR A 766 -59.38 -44.28 -43.81
CA TYR A 766 -60.13 -45.49 -44.21
C TYR A 766 -61.30 -45.88 -43.29
N SER A 767 -61.46 -45.26 -42.10
CA SER A 767 -62.52 -45.64 -41.16
C SER A 767 -63.83 -44.84 -41.30
N ALA A 768 -63.86 -43.84 -42.18
CA ALA A 768 -65.03 -42.97 -42.37
C ALA A 768 -66.04 -43.52 -43.40
N THR A 769 -66.59 -44.72 -43.21
CA THR A 769 -67.85 -45.14 -43.88
C THR A 769 -68.55 -46.28 -43.14
N LYS A 770 -69.19 -46.00 -41.99
CA LYS A 770 -70.54 -46.54 -41.68
C LYS A 770 -71.14 -45.93 -40.41
N SER A 771 -72.14 -45.08 -40.66
CA SER A 771 -73.42 -44.93 -39.96
C SER A 771 -73.55 -45.35 -38.49
N GLY A 772 -74.07 -44.41 -37.68
CA GLY A 772 -75.45 -44.59 -37.26
C GLY A 772 -75.71 -44.87 -35.79
N GLN A 773 -75.03 -44.20 -34.85
CA GLN A 773 -75.49 -44.16 -33.45
C GLN A 773 -75.04 -42.96 -32.58
N GLU A 774 -74.47 -41.89 -33.14
CA GLU A 774 -73.88 -40.79 -32.35
C GLU A 774 -74.74 -39.51 -32.25
N LYS A 775 -76.00 -39.54 -32.68
CA LYS A 775 -76.84 -38.33 -32.71
C LYS A 775 -77.38 -37.90 -31.33
N SER A 776 -77.32 -38.78 -30.32
CA SER A 776 -77.84 -38.49 -28.97
C SER A 776 -76.78 -37.97 -27.99
N GLU A 777 -75.49 -38.32 -28.16
CA GLU A 777 -74.39 -37.81 -27.34
C GLU A 777 -73.89 -36.44 -27.81
N LEU A 778 -73.92 -36.19 -29.13
CA LEU A 778 -73.55 -34.90 -29.73
C LEU A 778 -74.44 -33.73 -29.26
N MET A 779 -75.70 -33.98 -28.89
CA MET A 779 -76.58 -32.92 -28.36
C MET A 779 -76.29 -32.55 -26.90
N ALA A 780 -75.70 -33.45 -26.11
CA ALA A 780 -75.26 -33.14 -24.74
C ALA A 780 -73.90 -32.42 -24.73
N GLN A 781 -72.99 -32.83 -25.62
CA GLN A 781 -71.70 -32.15 -25.82
C GLN A 781 -71.87 -30.74 -26.39
N HIS A 782 -72.84 -30.51 -27.28
CA HIS A 782 -73.09 -29.19 -27.84
C HIS A 782 -73.49 -28.14 -26.78
N GLU A 783 -74.25 -28.54 -25.76
CA GLU A 783 -74.69 -27.62 -24.70
C GLU A 783 -73.58 -27.36 -23.66
N ALA A 784 -72.72 -28.35 -23.39
CA ALA A 784 -71.51 -28.17 -22.60
C ALA A 784 -70.49 -27.23 -23.30
N SER A 785 -70.26 -27.41 -24.60
CA SER A 785 -69.40 -26.52 -25.39
C SER A 785 -69.95 -25.09 -25.47
N LYS A 786 -71.27 -24.86 -25.40
CA LYS A 786 -71.85 -23.52 -25.32
C LYS A 786 -71.50 -22.79 -24.02
N GLN A 787 -71.52 -23.49 -22.89
CA GLN A 787 -71.11 -22.92 -21.60
C GLN A 787 -69.60 -22.66 -21.55
N GLU A 788 -68.81 -23.53 -22.17
CA GLU A 788 -67.36 -23.38 -22.28
C GLU A 788 -66.98 -22.19 -23.18
N VAL A 789 -67.63 -22.03 -24.33
CA VAL A 789 -67.48 -20.86 -25.22
C VAL A 789 -67.87 -19.56 -24.51
N THR A 790 -68.93 -19.57 -23.71
CA THR A 790 -69.33 -18.37 -22.93
C THR A 790 -68.29 -18.00 -21.86
N THR A 791 -67.61 -19.00 -21.29
CA THR A 791 -66.53 -18.80 -20.32
C THR A 791 -65.25 -18.30 -20.99
N LEU A 792 -64.93 -18.84 -22.18
CA LEU A 792 -63.81 -18.40 -23.01
C LEU A 792 -64.01 -16.98 -23.54
N ILE A 793 -65.23 -16.56 -23.88
CA ILE A 793 -65.52 -15.17 -24.28
C ILE A 793 -65.24 -14.21 -23.11
N LYS A 794 -65.65 -14.55 -21.88
CA LYS A 794 -65.33 -13.74 -20.69
C LYS A 794 -63.82 -13.68 -20.41
N ALA A 795 -63.10 -14.80 -20.58
CA ALA A 795 -61.66 -14.83 -20.45
C ALA A 795 -60.96 -13.99 -21.54
N HIS A 796 -61.47 -14.03 -22.77
CA HIS A 796 -60.98 -13.23 -23.90
C HIS A 796 -61.19 -11.73 -23.65
N ASP A 797 -62.35 -11.32 -23.14
CA ASP A 797 -62.62 -9.93 -22.79
C ASP A 797 -61.72 -9.45 -21.63
N GLY A 798 -61.44 -10.32 -20.65
CA GLY A 798 -60.46 -10.05 -19.59
C GLY A 798 -59.04 -9.88 -20.11
N LEU A 799 -58.60 -10.74 -21.03
CA LEU A 799 -57.30 -10.63 -21.69
C LEU A 799 -57.20 -9.37 -22.57
N ARG A 800 -58.30 -8.97 -23.20
CA ARG A 800 -58.37 -7.73 -24.00
C ARG A 800 -58.21 -6.49 -23.12
N MET A 801 -58.88 -6.43 -21.97
CA MET A 801 -58.67 -5.35 -20.99
C MET A 801 -57.22 -5.30 -20.48
N LEU A 802 -56.60 -6.46 -20.26
CA LEU A 802 -55.22 -6.56 -19.79
C LEU A 802 -54.22 -6.15 -20.88
N ALA A 803 -54.52 -6.44 -22.15
CA ALA A 803 -53.76 -5.99 -23.30
C ALA A 803 -53.86 -4.47 -23.48
N ASP A 804 -55.04 -3.88 -23.28
CA ASP A 804 -55.23 -2.42 -23.32
C ASP A 804 -54.46 -1.72 -22.18
N GLN A 805 -54.47 -2.27 -20.97
CA GLN A 805 -53.64 -1.77 -19.85
C GLN A 805 -52.14 -1.85 -20.16
N ARG A 806 -51.67 -2.98 -20.71
CA ARG A 806 -50.26 -3.13 -21.11
C ARG A 806 -49.87 -2.17 -22.21
N LYS A 807 -50.76 -1.90 -23.16
CA LYS A 807 -50.54 -0.90 -24.21
C LYS A 807 -50.36 0.50 -23.62
N THR A 808 -51.19 0.90 -22.66
CA THR A 808 -51.01 2.18 -21.95
C THR A 808 -49.70 2.26 -21.17
N GLN A 809 -49.26 1.16 -20.54
CA GLN A 809 -47.95 1.10 -19.87
C GLN A 809 -46.80 1.21 -20.87
N ILE A 810 -46.87 0.53 -22.01
CA ILE A 810 -45.87 0.63 -23.09
C ILE A 810 -45.79 2.06 -23.63
N ASP A 811 -46.92 2.72 -23.84
CA ASP A 811 -46.95 4.11 -24.31
C ASP A 811 -46.30 5.05 -23.29
N THR A 812 -46.55 4.82 -21.99
CA THR A 812 -45.93 5.59 -20.89
C THR A 812 -44.42 5.36 -20.83
N LEU A 813 -43.97 4.11 -20.90
CA LEU A 813 -42.55 3.75 -20.92
C LEU A 813 -41.84 4.31 -22.16
N THR A 814 -42.53 4.36 -23.30
CA THR A 814 -42.00 4.95 -24.54
C THR A 814 -41.77 6.46 -24.37
N GLN A 815 -42.69 7.18 -23.71
CA GLN A 815 -42.51 8.60 -23.40
C GLN A 815 -41.35 8.84 -22.43
N ILE A 816 -41.21 8.01 -21.39
CA ILE A 816 -40.08 8.09 -20.45
C ILE A 816 -38.75 7.83 -21.18
N ASN A 817 -38.70 6.85 -22.08
CA ASN A 817 -37.49 6.55 -22.85
C ASN A 817 -37.12 7.71 -23.80
N LEU A 818 -38.11 8.38 -24.39
CA LEU A 818 -37.89 9.59 -25.20
C LEU A 818 -37.31 10.74 -24.38
N ALA A 819 -37.81 10.96 -23.15
CA ALA A 819 -37.26 11.96 -22.24
C ALA A 819 -35.81 11.63 -21.83
N LEU A 820 -35.54 10.39 -21.40
CA LEU A 820 -34.18 9.95 -21.04
C LEU A 820 -33.19 10.08 -22.19
N ARG A 821 -33.61 9.82 -23.44
CA ARG A 821 -32.76 10.02 -24.62
C ARG A 821 -32.42 11.48 -24.88
N ALA A 822 -33.32 12.41 -24.54
CA ALA A 822 -33.05 13.83 -24.62
C ALA A 822 -32.00 14.24 -23.57
N ASP A 823 -32.15 13.78 -22.33
CA ASP A 823 -31.21 14.05 -21.24
C ASP A 823 -29.81 13.48 -21.53
N ILE A 824 -29.72 12.25 -22.06
CA ILE A 824 -28.45 11.64 -22.48
C ILE A 824 -27.78 12.50 -23.57
N LYS A 825 -28.55 13.07 -24.50
CA LYS A 825 -28.01 13.91 -25.56
C LYS A 825 -27.45 15.23 -25.00
N GLU A 826 -28.08 15.80 -23.98
CA GLU A 826 -27.60 16.98 -23.27
C GLU A 826 -26.32 16.68 -22.48
N LEU A 827 -26.27 15.55 -21.77
CA LEU A 827 -25.07 15.09 -21.06
C LEU A 827 -23.88 14.79 -22.00
N ILE A 828 -24.13 14.24 -23.19
CA ILE A 828 -23.08 14.05 -24.21
C ILE A 828 -22.53 15.40 -24.67
N GLN A 829 -23.37 16.41 -24.80
CA GLN A 829 -22.96 17.77 -25.17
C GLN A 829 -22.12 18.41 -24.05
N GLU A 830 -22.52 18.26 -22.79
CA GLU A 830 -21.73 18.73 -21.63
C GLU A 830 -20.39 18.01 -21.54
N LYS A 831 -20.37 16.69 -21.73
CA LYS A 831 -19.14 15.88 -21.75
C LYS A 831 -18.17 16.35 -22.85
N SER A 832 -18.69 16.69 -24.03
CA SER A 832 -17.90 17.27 -25.14
C SER A 832 -17.24 18.61 -24.75
N VAL A 833 -18.00 19.50 -24.09
CA VAL A 833 -17.48 20.78 -23.60
C VAL A 833 -16.41 20.58 -22.52
N LEU A 834 -16.65 19.66 -21.58
CA LEU A 834 -15.71 19.32 -20.52
C LEU A 834 -14.43 18.66 -21.06
N MET A 835 -14.52 17.78 -22.06
CA MET A 835 -13.35 17.19 -22.72
C MET A 835 -12.50 18.27 -23.41
N THR A 836 -13.14 19.28 -24.00
CA THR A 836 -12.44 20.41 -24.61
C THR A 836 -11.71 21.25 -23.56
N LYS A 837 -12.37 21.55 -22.43
CA LYS A 837 -11.74 22.24 -21.28
C LYS A 837 -10.59 21.43 -20.68
N ASN A 838 -10.75 20.12 -20.52
CA ASN A 838 -9.71 19.23 -20.01
C ASN A 838 -8.48 19.20 -20.93
N ARG A 839 -8.69 19.21 -22.26
CA ARG A 839 -7.61 19.30 -23.23
C ARG A 839 -6.84 20.63 -23.15
N ALA A 840 -7.52 21.73 -22.84
CA ALA A 840 -6.89 23.03 -22.60
C ALA A 840 -6.07 23.02 -21.30
N LEU A 841 -6.65 22.51 -20.20
CA LEU A 841 -5.98 22.34 -18.91
C LEU A 841 -4.74 21.44 -19.01
N LYS A 842 -4.80 20.33 -19.76
CA LYS A 842 -3.63 19.46 -19.99
C LYS A 842 -2.47 20.20 -20.68
N LYS A 843 -2.78 21.11 -21.61
CA LYS A 843 -1.75 21.95 -22.24
C LYS A 843 -1.15 22.95 -21.25
N GLU A 844 -1.98 23.55 -20.40
CA GLU A 844 -1.54 24.48 -19.36
C GLU A 844 -0.66 23.79 -18.30
N VAL A 845 -1.05 22.60 -17.85
CA VAL A 845 -0.26 21.74 -16.95
C VAL A 845 1.08 21.34 -17.59
N ALA A 846 1.10 21.03 -18.88
CA ALA A 846 2.35 20.74 -19.59
C ALA A 846 3.31 21.95 -19.59
N ILE A 847 2.79 23.16 -19.84
CA ILE A 847 3.56 24.40 -19.79
C ILE A 847 4.08 24.68 -18.38
N LEU A 848 3.24 24.50 -17.36
CA LEU A 848 3.63 24.68 -15.95
C LEU A 848 4.68 23.65 -15.51
N ASN A 849 4.58 22.41 -15.96
CA ASN A 849 5.57 21.38 -15.69
C ASN A 849 6.92 21.69 -16.36
N GLU A 850 6.91 22.23 -17.58
CA GLU A 850 8.13 22.69 -18.24
C GLU A 850 8.76 23.86 -17.47
N GLY A 851 7.94 24.80 -16.97
CA GLY A 851 8.39 25.89 -16.10
C GLY A 851 8.98 25.39 -14.78
N ARG A 852 8.33 24.43 -14.12
CA ARG A 852 8.80 23.79 -12.89
C ARG A 852 10.12 23.05 -13.10
N ASN A 853 10.27 22.34 -14.21
CA ASN A 853 11.51 21.63 -14.54
C ASN A 853 12.66 22.62 -14.76
N LYS A 854 12.42 23.75 -15.43
CA LYS A 854 13.41 24.84 -15.57
C LYS A 854 13.79 25.44 -14.21
N GLN A 855 12.82 25.68 -13.33
CA GLN A 855 13.09 26.17 -11.98
C GLN A 855 13.87 25.14 -11.13
N ARG A 856 13.60 23.85 -11.28
CA ARG A 856 14.34 22.79 -10.59
C ARG A 856 15.81 22.75 -11.04
N VAL A 857 16.07 22.82 -12.33
CA VAL A 857 17.45 22.91 -12.86
C VAL A 857 18.17 24.14 -12.32
N LEU A 858 17.49 25.29 -12.25
CA LEU A 858 18.06 26.52 -11.67
C LEU A 858 18.32 26.39 -10.16
N ALA A 859 17.42 25.73 -9.42
CA ALA A 859 17.60 25.46 -8.00
C ALA A 859 18.77 24.50 -7.73
N ASP A 860 18.93 23.47 -8.56
CA ASP A 860 20.07 22.54 -8.48
C ASP A 860 21.39 23.27 -8.78
N GLN A 861 21.41 24.20 -9.74
CA GLN A 861 22.56 25.06 -10.01
C GLN A 861 22.90 25.98 -8.83
N HIS A 862 21.91 26.66 -8.25
CA HIS A 862 22.11 27.52 -7.08
C HIS A 862 22.57 26.71 -5.87
N LYS A 863 22.05 25.50 -5.67
CA LYS A 863 22.52 24.60 -4.60
C LYS A 863 24.00 24.25 -4.77
N MET A 864 24.42 23.95 -5.99
CA MET A 864 25.82 23.67 -6.31
C MET A 864 26.74 24.89 -6.06
N GLU A 865 26.26 26.09 -6.37
CA GLU A 865 26.97 27.35 -6.05
C GLU A 865 27.06 27.59 -4.54
N VAL A 866 25.97 27.36 -3.80
CA VAL A 866 25.94 27.48 -2.33
C VAL A 866 26.90 26.48 -1.69
N ASP A 867 26.89 25.21 -2.11
CA ASP A 867 27.81 24.19 -1.61
C ASP A 867 29.28 24.58 -1.86
N THR A 868 29.57 25.14 -3.04
CA THR A 868 30.91 25.65 -3.39
C THR A 868 31.31 26.84 -2.51
N LEU A 869 30.40 27.77 -2.26
CA LEU A 869 30.63 28.92 -1.39
C LEU A 869 30.80 28.50 0.08
N THR A 870 30.03 27.53 0.55
CA THR A 870 30.15 26.96 1.90
C THR A 870 31.50 26.28 2.08
N GLN A 871 32.00 25.51 1.09
CA GLN A 871 33.36 24.95 1.15
C GLN A 871 34.43 26.03 1.19
N LYS A 872 34.31 27.09 0.38
CA LYS A 872 35.23 28.25 0.43
C LYS A 872 35.19 28.96 1.78
N TYR A 873 34.00 29.12 2.37
CA TYR A 873 33.83 29.72 3.68
C TYR A 873 34.48 28.87 4.79
N ILE A 874 34.30 27.55 4.77
CA ILE A 874 34.96 26.62 5.70
C ILE A 874 36.48 26.74 5.60
N ALA A 875 37.02 26.76 4.39
CA ALA A 875 38.47 26.94 4.16
C ALA A 875 38.98 28.30 4.67
N LEU A 876 38.22 29.37 4.44
CA LEU A 876 38.56 30.71 4.92
C LEU A 876 38.52 30.78 6.46
N LYS A 877 37.51 30.17 7.08
CA LYS A 877 37.37 30.11 8.54
C LYS A 877 38.54 29.36 9.19
N ALA A 878 38.92 28.21 8.63
CA ALA A 878 40.09 27.46 9.08
C ALA A 878 41.39 28.28 8.95
N GLY A 879 41.57 29.01 7.84
CA GLY A 879 42.71 29.91 7.67
C GLY A 879 42.72 31.08 8.67
N THR A 880 41.54 31.60 9.01
CA THR A 880 41.40 32.68 9.99
C THR A 880 41.71 32.19 11.40
N GLU A 881 41.26 30.98 11.77
CA GLU A 881 41.60 30.34 13.05
C GLU A 881 43.11 30.06 13.17
N ALA A 882 43.76 29.62 12.09
CA ALA A 882 45.22 29.44 12.05
C ALA A 882 45.97 30.77 12.28
N LEU A 883 45.54 31.86 11.62
CA LEU A 883 46.09 33.21 11.81
C LEU A 883 45.88 33.73 13.24
N ILE A 884 44.75 33.44 13.86
CA ILE A 884 44.48 33.80 15.27
C ILE A 884 45.45 33.07 16.20
N GLN A 885 45.69 31.77 15.97
CA GLN A 885 46.66 30.99 16.76
C GLN A 885 48.09 31.51 16.60
N GLU A 886 48.50 31.84 15.36
CA GLU A 886 49.81 32.42 15.09
C GLU A 886 49.97 33.80 15.75
N LYS A 887 48.93 34.65 15.69
CA LYS A 887 48.91 35.93 16.39
C LYS A 887 49.01 35.77 17.90
N LEU A 888 48.32 34.81 18.49
CA LEU A 888 48.40 34.52 19.94
C LEU A 888 49.82 34.07 20.32
N ALA A 889 50.45 33.21 19.51
CA ALA A 889 51.83 32.77 19.73
C ALA A 889 52.83 33.94 19.63
N LEU A 890 52.70 34.82 18.63
CA LEU A 890 53.52 36.02 18.49
C LEU A 890 53.32 37.00 19.63
N THR A 891 52.08 37.16 20.10
CA THR A 891 51.76 38.03 21.25
C THR A 891 52.40 37.50 22.53
N ALA A 892 52.39 36.17 22.74
CA ALA A 892 53.09 35.55 23.85
C ALA A 892 54.61 35.75 23.77
N GLN A 893 55.22 35.56 22.60
CA GLN A 893 56.66 35.83 22.39
C GLN A 893 57.02 37.29 22.64
N HIS A 894 56.21 38.23 22.17
CA HIS A 894 56.41 39.66 22.39
C HIS A 894 56.41 40.00 23.89
N GLU A 895 55.52 39.38 24.67
CA GLU A 895 55.44 39.67 26.10
C GLU A 895 56.58 39.04 26.92
N VAL A 896 57.12 37.90 26.48
CA VAL A 896 58.40 37.38 27.00
C VAL A 896 59.56 38.34 26.71
N LEU A 897 59.68 38.81 25.46
CA LEU A 897 60.70 39.78 25.04
C LEU A 897 60.63 41.09 25.84
N LYS A 898 59.42 41.56 26.12
CA LYS A 898 59.17 42.76 26.92
C LYS A 898 59.59 42.56 28.38
N GLN A 899 59.34 41.38 28.96
CA GLN A 899 59.85 41.03 30.29
C GLN A 899 61.38 40.98 30.31
N GLU A 900 62.01 40.37 29.30
CA GLU A 900 63.48 40.35 29.16
C GLU A 900 64.08 41.75 29.02
N MET A 901 63.48 42.62 28.19
CA MET A 901 63.89 44.03 28.08
C MET A 901 63.79 44.77 29.41
N THR A 902 62.75 44.48 30.20
CA THR A 902 62.57 45.10 31.53
C THR A 902 63.66 44.66 32.50
N VAL A 903 64.04 43.38 32.46
CA VAL A 903 65.15 42.82 33.25
C VAL A 903 66.49 43.43 32.83
N LEU A 904 66.75 43.52 31.53
CA LEU A 904 67.97 44.13 30.98
C LEU A 904 68.06 45.63 31.31
N SER A 905 66.95 46.36 31.25
CA SER A 905 66.89 47.78 31.63
C SER A 905 67.28 47.97 33.10
N LYS A 906 66.74 47.15 34.00
CA LYS A 906 67.12 47.18 35.43
C LYS A 906 68.58 46.83 35.66
N ALA A 907 69.12 45.86 34.92
CA ALA A 907 70.53 45.50 34.99
C ALA A 907 71.44 46.65 34.52
N CYS A 908 71.03 47.35 33.44
CA CYS A 908 71.75 48.52 32.91
C CYS A 908 71.72 49.70 33.90
N GLU A 909 70.58 49.97 34.54
CA GLU A 909 70.46 50.98 35.60
C GLU A 909 71.37 50.67 36.79
N GLU A 910 71.41 49.42 37.25
CA GLU A 910 72.29 49.03 38.36
C GLU A 910 73.76 49.10 37.98
N GLN A 911 74.11 48.72 36.74
CA GLN A 911 75.48 48.87 36.23
C GLN A 911 75.89 50.35 36.16
N ASN A 912 75.02 51.24 35.69
CA ASN A 912 75.28 52.68 35.69
C ASN A 912 75.45 53.22 37.11
N ARG A 913 74.64 52.75 38.08
CA ARG A 913 74.77 53.12 39.49
C ARG A 913 76.11 52.70 40.08
N LEU A 914 76.54 51.46 39.83
CA LEU A 914 77.84 50.94 40.26
C LEU A 914 79.01 51.69 39.59
N THR A 915 78.87 52.02 38.31
CA THR A 915 79.88 52.80 37.57
C THR A 915 80.00 54.20 38.18
N HIS A 916 78.88 54.84 38.50
CA HIS A 916 78.88 56.17 39.14
C HIS A 916 79.47 56.14 40.55
N GLN A 917 79.20 55.10 41.35
CA GLN A 917 79.85 54.88 42.64
C GLN A 917 81.37 54.72 42.49
N GLY A 918 81.80 53.94 41.49
CA GLY A 918 83.21 53.77 41.14
C GLY A 918 83.89 55.11 40.80
N TRP A 919 83.27 55.93 39.95
CA TRP A 919 83.76 57.28 39.63
C TRP A 919 83.85 58.18 40.87
N THR A 920 82.84 58.15 41.73
CA THR A 920 82.84 58.94 42.98
C THR A 920 84.01 58.52 43.89
N GLN A 921 84.31 57.22 43.95
CA GLN A 921 85.40 56.68 44.75
C GLN A 921 86.77 57.03 44.16
N ILE A 922 86.89 57.07 42.83
CA ILE A 922 88.08 57.57 42.12
C ILE A 922 88.29 59.06 42.41
N ASP A 923 87.23 59.89 42.40
CA ASP A 923 87.34 61.33 42.72
C ASP A 923 87.81 61.55 44.17
N ILE A 924 87.29 60.79 45.13
CA ILE A 924 87.74 60.84 46.54
C ILE A 924 89.23 60.45 46.65
N LEU A 925 89.65 59.38 45.97
CA LEU A 925 91.05 58.96 45.94
C LEU A 925 91.95 60.01 45.28
N THR A 926 91.47 60.66 44.23
CA THR A 926 92.19 61.71 43.51
C THR A 926 92.34 62.97 44.37
N GLN A 927 91.31 63.37 45.11
CA GLN A 927 91.40 64.45 46.11
C GLN A 927 92.37 64.09 47.24
N THR A 928 92.32 62.85 47.75
CA THR A 928 93.24 62.37 48.78
C THR A 928 94.70 62.40 48.28
N GLN A 929 94.94 61.99 47.04
CA GLN A 929 96.26 62.06 46.40
C GLN A 929 96.73 63.50 46.20
N ALA A 930 95.82 64.43 45.86
CA ALA A 930 96.12 65.85 45.74
C ALA A 930 96.49 66.46 47.10
N GLU A 931 95.77 66.11 48.18
CA GLU A 931 96.09 66.52 49.55
C GLU A 931 97.44 65.95 50.02
N GLN A 932 97.72 64.67 49.75
CA GLN A 932 99.02 64.06 50.03
C GLN A 932 100.14 64.74 49.24
N SER A 933 99.91 65.09 47.97
CA SER A 933 100.89 65.83 47.15
C SER A 933 101.13 67.23 47.71
N LYS A 934 100.09 67.89 48.24
CA LYS A 934 100.19 69.19 48.91
C LYS A 934 100.99 69.09 50.20
N MET A 935 100.76 68.06 51.03
CA MET A 935 101.58 67.77 52.21
C MET A 935 103.03 67.46 51.85
N ILE A 936 103.28 66.68 50.80
CA ILE A 936 104.64 66.40 50.32
C ILE A 936 105.33 67.70 49.91
N THR A 937 104.62 68.60 49.21
CA THR A 937 105.17 69.91 48.79
C THR A 937 105.46 70.81 49.99
N GLN A 938 104.57 70.80 51.00
CA GLN A 938 104.77 71.53 52.25
C GLN A 938 105.95 70.98 53.06
N HIS A 939 106.06 69.66 53.23
CA HIS A 939 107.23 69.04 53.85
C HIS A 939 108.51 69.31 53.05
N LYS A 940 108.46 69.38 51.71
CA LYS A 940 109.61 69.77 50.88
C LYS A 940 110.02 71.23 51.11
N ALA A 941 109.06 72.13 51.30
CA ALA A 941 109.30 73.53 51.63
C ALA A 941 109.84 73.71 53.07
N GLU A 942 109.35 72.91 54.03
CA GLU A 942 109.90 72.83 55.39
C GLU A 942 111.31 72.25 55.40
N LEU A 943 111.60 71.27 54.53
CA LEU A 943 112.95 70.71 54.37
C LEU A 943 113.92 71.74 53.76
N GLU A 944 113.47 72.56 52.81
CA GLU A 944 114.28 73.66 52.26
C GLU A 944 114.42 74.83 53.24
N GLN A 945 113.42 75.11 54.09
CA GLN A 945 113.60 76.04 55.24
C GLN A 945 114.60 75.50 56.27
N LEU A 946 114.60 74.19 56.56
CA LEU A 946 115.61 73.54 57.41
C LEU A 946 117.01 73.61 56.78
N LYS A 947 117.10 73.50 55.45
CA LYS A 947 118.35 73.70 54.69
C LYS A 947 118.84 75.15 54.75
N ASP A 948 117.93 76.12 54.69
CA ASP A 948 118.25 77.55 54.78
C ASP A 948 118.63 77.98 56.22
N VAL A 949 118.11 77.28 57.24
CA VAL A 949 118.54 77.41 58.64
C VAL A 949 119.91 76.76 58.87
N LEU A 950 120.21 75.63 58.22
CA LEU A 950 121.54 74.99 58.25
C LEU A 950 122.63 75.78 57.49
N LEU A 951 122.26 76.67 56.57
CA LEU A 951 123.19 77.52 55.80
C LEU A 951 123.44 78.89 56.44
N ARG A 952 122.84 79.18 57.59
CA ARG A 952 123.04 80.41 58.37
C ARG A 952 123.53 80.12 59.79
N GLU A 953 124.64 79.42 59.93
CA GLU A 953 125.65 79.73 60.95
C GLU A 953 127.00 79.10 60.60
N PRO A 954 128.13 79.84 60.72
CA PRO A 954 129.45 79.37 60.32
C PRO A 954 130.08 78.49 61.41
N GLY A 955 130.39 77.24 61.07
CA GLY A 955 131.42 76.45 61.73
C GLY A 955 130.93 75.36 62.69
N LEU A 956 130.51 74.21 62.14
CA LEU A 956 131.11 72.89 62.34
C LEU A 956 130.48 71.84 61.42
#